data_AF-A0A503XFW7-F1
#
_entry.id   AF-A0A503XFW7-F1
#
_cell.length_a   1.000
_cell.length_b   1.000
_cell.length_c   1.000
_cell.angle_alpha   90.00
_cell.angle_beta   90.00
_cell.angle_gamma   90.00
#
_symmetry.space_group_name_H-M   'P 1'
#
loop_
_entity.id
_entity.type
_entity.pdbx_description
1 polymer ?
#
loop_
_entity_poly.entity_id
_entity_poly.type
_entity_poly.pdbx_seq_one_letter_code
_entity_poly.pdbx_strand_id
1 'polypeptide(L)'
;MMAIVFADRREAGRVLAGKLGHFAARDDVTVLALPRGGVPVAYEVAQALKAPLDVFVVRKLGVPGYEELAMGAIATSGVRVLNDEIVEGLAVPAHVIDAVTASEERELLRREHLYRGERVPLLVEDRIAILVDDGLATGSTMRAAVRALREKRPARIVAAVPVGSPDTCEAMESEADEVVCATTPQPLIGVGRWYEDFSQTSDDEVRALLAKAGRPTASSGRDAPQDTASRLHKHVVRLSGDAGDYDELLAAIGEARFVLLGEASHGTHEFYEERARITRQLIEEKGFAAVAVEADWPDTYRVNRYVQGTGEDIDAGEALADFRRFPTWMWRNRVVVDFVEWLRRHNEAPGKGKPKAGFYGLDLYALHGAMKAVLRYLEKADPAAAEIARRRYACFDHFGPDPQAYGFIAGNDVDKSCQEAVVAQLAEMLKQRPAKAEPREGAIADELFAAQQNARLVKNAEAYYRAMFLAPESTWNLRDRHMAETFEALTAYLGRLGRSPKIVVWAHNSHLGDARATDRSLHGEINLGQLIREKHQREAFLVGFTTYQGTVTAASNWDGPAERKAVRPALARSYEALLHAVPADRFQLDLRGDGEALPRRLLERAIGVIYRPETERASHYFHADLAAQFDMLLHFDETRAVEPLERSSQWDAGELAETYPFGV
;
A
#
# COMPACT_ATOMS: atom_id res chain seq x y z
N MET A 1 -12.97 -19.86 -53.76
CA MET A 1 -12.95 -20.96 -52.76
C MET A 1 -13.92 -20.58 -51.66
N MET A 2 -14.81 -21.49 -51.26
CA MET A 2 -15.86 -21.21 -50.27
C MET A 2 -15.22 -20.65 -49.00
N ALA A 3 -15.68 -19.48 -48.59
CA ALA A 3 -15.34 -18.83 -47.33
C ALA A 3 -15.60 -19.82 -46.18
N ILE A 4 -14.55 -20.33 -45.54
CA ILE A 4 -14.69 -21.20 -44.36
C ILE A 4 -15.39 -20.37 -43.29
N VAL A 5 -16.64 -20.72 -42.98
CA VAL A 5 -17.35 -20.24 -41.81
C VAL A 5 -17.09 -21.27 -40.72
N PHE A 6 -16.55 -20.84 -39.57
CA PHE A 6 -16.40 -21.72 -38.41
C PHE A 6 -17.78 -21.94 -37.78
N ALA A 7 -18.10 -23.14 -37.35
CA ALA A 7 -19.35 -23.42 -36.62
C ALA A 7 -19.43 -22.60 -35.33
N ASP A 8 -18.33 -22.53 -34.57
CA ASP A 8 -18.22 -21.75 -33.33
C ASP A 8 -16.75 -21.37 -33.02
N ARG A 9 -16.54 -20.68 -31.90
CA ARG A 9 -15.19 -20.32 -31.41
C ARG A 9 -14.30 -21.51 -31.09
N ARG A 10 -14.85 -22.69 -30.79
CA ARG A 10 -14.07 -23.89 -30.47
C ARG A 10 -13.51 -24.51 -31.74
N GLU A 11 -14.30 -24.63 -32.80
CA GLU A 11 -13.80 -25.07 -34.10
C GLU A 11 -12.69 -24.14 -34.60
N ALA A 12 -12.92 -22.83 -34.53
CA ALA A 12 -11.94 -21.82 -34.88
C ALA A 12 -10.62 -21.99 -34.08
N GLY A 13 -10.71 -22.25 -32.78
CA GLY A 13 -9.58 -22.56 -31.92
C GLY A 13 -8.80 -23.81 -32.33
N ARG A 14 -9.48 -24.89 -32.74
CA ARG A 14 -8.83 -26.11 -33.23
C ARG A 14 -8.09 -25.90 -34.55
N VAL A 15 -8.70 -25.14 -35.47
CA VAL A 15 -8.06 -24.80 -36.74
C VAL A 15 -6.83 -23.92 -36.50
N LEU A 16 -6.93 -22.93 -35.61
CA LEU A 16 -5.81 -22.07 -35.22
C LEU A 16 -4.69 -22.88 -34.55
N ALA A 17 -5.04 -23.80 -33.66
CA ALA A 17 -4.09 -24.70 -33.01
C ALA A 17 -3.27 -25.53 -34.02
N GLY A 18 -3.90 -25.99 -35.11
CA GLY A 18 -3.22 -26.70 -36.19
C GLY A 18 -2.08 -25.88 -36.83
N LYS A 19 -2.24 -24.55 -36.95
CA LYS A 19 -1.20 -23.65 -37.46
C LYS A 19 -0.09 -23.38 -36.43
N LEU A 20 -0.43 -23.42 -35.14
CA LEU A 20 0.49 -23.21 -34.03
C LEU A 20 1.23 -24.49 -33.59
N GLY A 21 1.03 -25.62 -34.28
CA GLY A 21 1.55 -26.93 -33.85
C GLY A 21 3.06 -27.01 -33.64
N HIS A 22 3.83 -26.10 -34.23
CA HIS A 22 5.29 -26.00 -34.02
C HIS A 22 5.68 -25.51 -32.62
N PHE A 23 4.72 -25.02 -31.81
CA PHE A 23 4.89 -24.70 -30.39
C PHE A 23 4.49 -25.84 -29.44
N ALA A 24 3.99 -26.97 -29.95
CA ALA A 24 3.44 -28.02 -29.11
C ALA A 24 4.51 -28.67 -28.21
N ALA A 25 4.14 -29.00 -26.97
CA ALA A 25 4.98 -29.67 -25.97
C ALA A 25 6.28 -28.93 -25.62
N ARG A 26 6.30 -27.60 -25.78
CA ARG A 26 7.37 -26.74 -25.29
C ARG A 26 7.05 -26.23 -23.88
N ASP A 27 8.03 -26.31 -22.99
CA ASP A 27 7.89 -25.85 -21.60
C ASP A 27 8.02 -24.31 -21.47
N ASP A 28 8.48 -23.61 -22.51
CA ASP A 28 8.65 -22.16 -22.52
C ASP A 28 7.49 -21.38 -23.15
N VAL A 29 6.36 -22.03 -23.44
CA VAL A 29 5.17 -21.40 -24.03
C VAL A 29 4.11 -21.09 -22.97
N THR A 30 3.48 -19.92 -23.09
CA THR A 30 2.30 -19.50 -22.31
C THR A 30 1.22 -18.99 -23.27
N VAL A 31 -0.01 -19.49 -23.14
CA VAL A 31 -1.15 -19.01 -23.94
C VAL A 31 -1.93 -17.98 -23.14
N LEU A 32 -2.13 -16.81 -23.72
CA LEU A 32 -2.85 -15.68 -23.13
C LEU A 32 -4.09 -15.36 -23.96
N ALA A 33 -5.25 -15.35 -23.34
CA ALA A 33 -6.52 -15.05 -24.01
C ALA A 33 -6.93 -13.59 -23.77
N LEU A 34 -7.34 -12.91 -24.84
CA LEU A 34 -8.05 -11.63 -24.74
C LEU A 34 -9.54 -11.89 -24.46
N PRO A 35 -10.06 -11.49 -23.29
CA PRO A 35 -11.45 -11.77 -22.95
C PRO A 35 -12.41 -10.80 -23.67
N ARG A 36 -13.64 -11.23 -23.98
CA ARG A 36 -14.23 -12.54 -23.62
C ARG A 36 -14.10 -13.59 -24.71
N GLY A 37 -14.28 -13.16 -25.97
CA GLY A 37 -14.37 -14.04 -27.12
C GLY A 37 -13.09 -14.83 -27.41
N GLY A 38 -11.91 -14.31 -27.09
CA GLY A 38 -10.65 -15.03 -27.26
C GLY A 38 -10.50 -16.25 -26.35
N VAL A 39 -11.21 -16.34 -25.22
CA VAL A 39 -11.01 -17.41 -24.22
C VAL A 39 -11.40 -18.80 -24.74
N PRO A 40 -12.56 -19.02 -25.36
CA PRO A 40 -12.89 -20.31 -26.00
C PRO A 40 -11.90 -20.74 -27.08
N VAL A 41 -11.37 -19.79 -27.86
CA VAL A 41 -10.38 -20.07 -28.91
C VAL A 41 -9.05 -20.48 -28.27
N ALA A 42 -8.57 -19.68 -27.33
CA ALA A 42 -7.32 -19.90 -26.60
C ALA A 42 -7.33 -21.20 -25.81
N TYR A 43 -8.48 -21.61 -25.29
CA TYR A 43 -8.63 -22.89 -24.60
C TYR A 43 -8.28 -24.08 -25.50
N GLU A 44 -8.82 -24.13 -26.72
CA GLU A 44 -8.52 -25.22 -27.66
C GLU A 44 -7.05 -25.17 -28.10
N VAL A 45 -6.48 -23.97 -28.30
CA VAL A 45 -5.05 -23.78 -28.57
C VAL A 45 -4.18 -24.33 -27.43
N ALA A 46 -4.46 -23.93 -26.18
CA ALA A 46 -3.70 -24.37 -25.02
C ALA A 46 -3.75 -25.90 -24.83
N GLN A 47 -4.93 -26.51 -25.03
CA GLN A 47 -5.08 -27.96 -24.95
C GLN A 47 -4.27 -28.70 -26.02
N ALA A 48 -4.30 -28.23 -27.26
CA ALA A 48 -3.55 -28.82 -28.36
C ALA A 48 -2.03 -28.69 -28.18
N LEU A 49 -1.57 -27.54 -27.68
CA LEU A 49 -0.14 -27.27 -27.44
C LEU A 49 0.38 -27.89 -26.12
N LYS A 50 -0.53 -28.31 -25.22
CA LYS A 50 -0.22 -28.68 -23.83
C LYS A 50 0.48 -27.56 -23.06
N ALA A 51 0.07 -26.32 -23.33
CA ALA A 51 0.62 -25.12 -22.72
C ALA A 51 -0.36 -24.55 -21.67
N PRO A 52 0.14 -23.85 -20.63
CA PRO A 52 -0.73 -23.22 -19.64
C PRO A 52 -1.52 -22.05 -20.26
N LEU A 53 -2.77 -21.89 -19.84
CA LEU A 53 -3.71 -20.85 -20.30
C LEU A 53 -4.01 -19.86 -19.19
N ASP A 54 -3.97 -18.57 -19.50
CA ASP A 54 -4.46 -17.49 -18.64
C ASP A 54 -5.15 -16.39 -19.47
N VAL A 55 -5.82 -15.47 -18.79
CA VAL A 55 -6.38 -14.25 -19.39
C VAL A 55 -5.38 -13.11 -19.33
N PHE A 56 -5.37 -12.30 -20.38
CA PHE A 56 -4.68 -11.03 -20.43
C PHE A 56 -5.71 -9.92 -20.63
N VAL A 57 -6.07 -9.23 -19.55
CA VAL A 57 -7.11 -8.20 -19.59
C VAL A 57 -6.48 -6.89 -20.04
N VAL A 58 -7.07 -6.27 -21.06
CA VAL A 58 -6.61 -4.99 -21.62
C VAL A 58 -7.80 -4.05 -21.72
N ARG A 59 -7.57 -2.77 -21.40
CA ARG A 59 -8.54 -1.68 -21.54
C ARG A 59 -7.93 -0.56 -22.36
N LYS A 60 -8.74 0.04 -23.23
CA LYS A 60 -8.35 1.18 -24.07
C LYS A 60 -8.54 2.47 -23.27
N LEU A 61 -7.58 3.37 -23.34
CA LEU A 61 -7.73 4.74 -22.84
C LEU A 61 -8.26 5.59 -24.00
N GLY A 62 -9.55 5.91 -23.97
CA GLY A 62 -10.19 6.76 -24.96
C GLY A 62 -9.89 8.24 -24.71
N VAL A 63 -9.79 9.04 -25.77
CA VAL A 63 -9.77 10.51 -25.65
C VAL A 63 -11.14 10.99 -25.17
N PRO A 64 -11.25 11.80 -24.10
CA PRO A 64 -12.54 12.29 -23.63
C PRO A 64 -13.34 13.03 -24.71
N GLY A 65 -14.61 12.65 -24.90
CA GLY A 65 -15.47 13.18 -25.97
C GLY A 65 -15.28 12.53 -27.34
N TYR A 66 -14.27 11.66 -27.48
CA TYR A 66 -14.01 10.82 -28.65
C TYR A 66 -13.55 9.43 -28.19
N GLU A 67 -14.37 8.76 -27.39
CA GLU A 67 -14.01 7.52 -26.68
C GLU A 67 -13.59 6.38 -27.62
N GLU A 68 -13.99 6.45 -28.90
CA GLU A 68 -13.55 5.51 -29.92
C GLU A 68 -12.07 5.68 -30.33
N LEU A 69 -11.52 6.89 -30.24
CA LEU A 69 -10.11 7.20 -30.50
C LEU A 69 -9.25 6.87 -29.28
N ALA A 70 -8.32 5.91 -29.42
CA ALA A 70 -7.43 5.49 -28.35
C ALA A 70 -6.22 6.42 -28.20
N MET A 71 -6.08 7.11 -27.07
CA MET A 71 -4.82 7.79 -26.70
C MET A 71 -3.83 6.86 -25.98
N GLY A 72 -4.28 5.67 -25.57
CA GLY A 72 -3.43 4.69 -24.92
C GLY A 72 -4.20 3.43 -24.56
N ALA A 73 -3.58 2.58 -23.74
CA ALA A 73 -4.18 1.38 -23.18
C ALA A 73 -3.53 1.04 -21.84
N ILE A 74 -4.26 0.27 -21.03
CA ILE A 74 -3.75 -0.38 -19.83
C ILE A 74 -3.98 -1.87 -19.90
N ALA A 75 -3.13 -2.64 -19.24
CA ALA A 75 -3.24 -4.09 -19.15
C ALA A 75 -2.99 -4.61 -17.73
N THR A 76 -3.31 -5.87 -17.53
CA THR A 76 -2.99 -6.63 -16.31
C THR A 76 -1.57 -6.34 -15.80
N SER A 77 -1.45 -6.22 -14.47
CA SER A 77 -0.20 -5.91 -13.76
C SER A 77 0.36 -4.50 -14.02
N GLY A 78 -0.51 -3.50 -14.07
CA GLY A 78 -0.16 -2.06 -13.99
C GLY A 78 0.51 -1.47 -15.22
N VAL A 79 0.46 -2.17 -16.37
CA VAL A 79 1.12 -1.67 -17.57
C VAL A 79 0.25 -0.61 -18.23
N ARG A 80 0.83 0.57 -18.48
CA ARG A 80 0.20 1.65 -19.24
C ARG A 80 1.05 2.00 -20.47
N VAL A 81 0.42 2.02 -21.63
CA VAL A 81 1.04 2.40 -22.90
C VAL A 81 0.27 3.58 -23.49
N LEU A 82 0.97 4.64 -23.87
CA LEU A 82 0.37 5.82 -24.51
C LEU A 82 0.69 5.84 -26.01
N ASN A 83 -0.16 6.52 -26.77
CA ASN A 83 0.09 6.87 -28.15
C ASN A 83 0.53 8.34 -28.20
N ASP A 84 1.84 8.55 -28.17
CA ASP A 84 2.45 9.88 -28.08
C ASP A 84 2.01 10.78 -29.24
N GLU A 85 1.81 10.25 -30.45
CA GLU A 85 1.32 11.04 -31.60
C GLU A 85 -0.08 11.63 -31.35
N ILE A 86 -0.98 10.88 -30.69
CA ILE A 86 -2.33 11.34 -30.36
C ILE A 86 -2.29 12.27 -29.14
N VAL A 87 -1.50 11.92 -28.12
CA VAL A 87 -1.36 12.70 -26.90
C VAL A 87 -0.78 14.08 -27.21
N GLU A 88 0.32 14.13 -27.96
CA GLU A 88 0.96 15.37 -28.38
C GLU A 88 0.12 16.12 -29.42
N GLY A 89 -0.43 15.41 -30.42
CA GLY A 89 -1.21 16.00 -31.50
C GLY A 89 -2.51 16.66 -31.05
N LEU A 90 -3.13 16.15 -29.99
CA LEU A 90 -4.33 16.74 -29.37
C LEU A 90 -4.03 17.56 -28.11
N ALA A 91 -2.74 17.69 -27.74
CA ALA A 91 -2.28 18.33 -26.51
C ALA A 91 -3.06 17.85 -25.26
N VAL A 92 -3.27 16.54 -25.13
CA VAL A 92 -4.03 15.96 -24.02
C VAL A 92 -3.24 16.15 -22.72
N PRO A 93 -3.76 16.87 -21.71
CA PRO A 93 -3.04 17.07 -20.47
C PRO A 93 -2.82 15.76 -19.70
N ALA A 94 -1.67 15.59 -19.06
CA ALA A 94 -1.33 14.37 -18.31
C ALA A 94 -2.40 13.99 -17.27
N HIS A 95 -2.97 14.96 -16.56
CA HIS A 95 -4.03 14.71 -15.57
C HIS A 95 -5.31 14.12 -16.18
N VAL A 96 -5.61 14.42 -17.45
CA VAL A 96 -6.74 13.82 -18.17
C VAL A 96 -6.45 12.36 -18.49
N ILE A 97 -5.22 12.06 -18.91
CA ILE A 97 -4.75 10.69 -19.18
C ILE A 97 -4.83 9.87 -17.90
N ASP A 98 -4.40 10.42 -16.77
CA ASP A 98 -4.44 9.77 -15.46
C ASP A 98 -5.89 9.51 -15.00
N ALA A 99 -6.80 10.45 -15.20
CA ALA A 99 -8.22 10.28 -14.86
C ALA A 99 -8.90 9.16 -15.67
N VAL A 100 -8.64 9.10 -16.98
CA VAL A 100 -9.13 8.02 -17.85
C VAL A 100 -8.48 6.69 -17.45
N THR A 101 -7.18 6.69 -17.16
CA THR A 101 -6.42 5.53 -16.67
C THR A 101 -7.08 4.94 -15.42
N ALA A 102 -7.30 5.75 -14.38
CA ALA A 102 -7.88 5.30 -13.12
C ALA A 102 -9.32 4.76 -13.28
N SER A 103 -10.11 5.35 -14.19
CA SER A 103 -11.45 4.85 -14.48
C SER A 103 -11.41 3.47 -15.16
N GLU A 104 -10.58 3.33 -16.19
CA GLU A 104 -10.44 2.08 -16.93
C GLU A 104 -9.78 0.97 -16.08
N GLU A 105 -8.88 1.34 -15.17
CA GLU A 105 -8.19 0.41 -14.29
C GLU A 105 -9.12 -0.26 -13.29
N ARG A 106 -10.10 0.46 -12.75
CA ARG A 106 -11.14 -0.14 -11.89
C ARG A 106 -11.91 -1.25 -12.61
N GLU A 107 -12.27 -1.03 -13.87
CA GLU A 107 -12.95 -2.06 -14.68
C GLU A 107 -12.00 -3.20 -15.07
N LEU A 108 -10.73 -2.89 -15.34
CA LEU A 108 -9.69 -3.89 -15.58
C LEU A 108 -9.56 -4.85 -14.38
N LEU A 109 -9.37 -4.29 -13.18
CA LEU A 109 -9.22 -5.06 -11.93
C LEU A 109 -10.48 -5.88 -11.62
N ARG A 110 -11.68 -5.32 -11.85
CA ARG A 110 -12.94 -6.04 -11.68
C ARG A 110 -13.00 -7.28 -12.59
N ARG A 111 -12.64 -7.17 -13.88
CA ARG A 111 -12.62 -8.29 -14.83
C ARG A 111 -11.53 -9.29 -14.52
N GLU A 112 -10.35 -8.82 -14.15
CA GLU A 112 -9.23 -9.65 -13.75
C GLU A 112 -9.61 -10.53 -12.55
N HIS A 113 -10.25 -9.95 -11.54
CA HIS A 113 -10.77 -10.68 -10.40
C HIS A 113 -11.87 -11.68 -10.80
N LEU A 114 -12.82 -11.26 -11.64
CA LEU A 114 -13.93 -12.10 -12.09
C LEU A 114 -13.44 -13.38 -12.81
N TYR A 115 -12.40 -13.27 -13.64
CA TYR A 115 -11.89 -14.38 -14.44
C TYR A 115 -10.83 -15.22 -13.72
N ARG A 116 -9.89 -14.57 -13.03
CA ARG A 116 -8.76 -15.27 -12.42
C ARG A 116 -9.06 -15.78 -11.01
N GLY A 117 -9.95 -15.12 -10.27
CA GLY A 117 -10.19 -15.40 -8.86
C GLY A 117 -8.90 -15.23 -8.06
N GLU A 118 -8.50 -16.28 -7.34
CA GLU A 118 -7.29 -16.29 -6.51
C GLU A 118 -6.03 -16.80 -7.25
N ARG A 119 -6.15 -17.18 -8.54
CA ARG A 119 -4.99 -17.70 -9.29
C ARG A 119 -4.00 -16.57 -9.56
N VAL A 120 -2.71 -16.90 -9.52
CA VAL A 120 -1.63 -15.96 -9.85
C VAL A 120 -1.52 -15.84 -11.38
N PRO A 121 -1.25 -14.65 -11.95
CA PRO A 121 -0.95 -14.52 -13.37
C PRO A 121 0.18 -15.47 -13.80
N LEU A 122 0.09 -16.05 -14.99
CA LEU A 122 1.18 -16.88 -15.51
C LEU A 122 2.44 -16.06 -15.80
N LEU A 123 3.62 -16.66 -15.57
CA LEU A 123 4.90 -16.05 -15.92
C LEU A 123 5.03 -15.91 -17.43
N VAL A 124 5.39 -14.71 -17.88
CA VAL A 124 5.60 -14.37 -19.30
C VAL A 124 7.03 -13.89 -19.60
N GLU A 125 7.77 -13.45 -18.59
CA GLU A 125 9.18 -13.02 -18.73
C GLU A 125 10.03 -14.18 -19.27
N ASP A 126 10.86 -13.90 -20.27
CA ASP A 126 11.73 -14.86 -20.97
C ASP A 126 10.99 -16.08 -21.59
N ARG A 127 9.66 -16.01 -21.75
CA ARG A 127 8.84 -17.06 -22.36
C ARG A 127 8.23 -16.62 -23.69
N ILE A 128 7.77 -17.59 -24.47
CA ILE A 128 6.98 -17.36 -25.68
C ILE A 128 5.52 -17.15 -25.26
N ALA A 129 5.02 -15.95 -25.44
CA ALA A 129 3.63 -15.61 -25.13
C ALA A 129 2.78 -15.64 -26.41
N ILE A 130 1.84 -16.58 -26.48
CA ILE A 130 0.87 -16.69 -27.58
C ILE A 130 -0.40 -15.96 -27.17
N LEU A 131 -0.63 -14.79 -27.73
CA LEU A 131 -1.78 -13.94 -27.45
C LEU A 131 -2.91 -14.23 -28.44
N VAL A 132 -4.07 -14.66 -27.93
CA VAL A 132 -5.17 -15.20 -28.72
C VAL A 132 -6.44 -14.35 -28.58
N ASP A 133 -7.09 -14.05 -29.70
CA ASP A 133 -8.43 -13.45 -29.78
C ASP A 133 -9.32 -14.18 -30.81
N ASP A 134 -10.62 -13.92 -30.81
CA ASP A 134 -11.56 -14.56 -31.75
C ASP A 134 -11.58 -13.95 -33.16
N GLY A 135 -10.97 -12.79 -33.34
CA GLY A 135 -10.65 -12.24 -34.64
C GLY A 135 -9.97 -10.89 -34.60
N LEU A 136 -9.47 -10.46 -35.76
CA LEU A 136 -8.70 -9.23 -35.91
C LEU A 136 -9.36 -8.30 -36.94
N ALA A 137 -10.34 -7.52 -36.51
CA ALA A 137 -11.04 -6.55 -37.36
C ALA A 137 -10.19 -5.29 -37.60
N THR A 138 -10.02 -4.47 -36.57
CA THR A 138 -9.18 -3.25 -36.60
C THR A 138 -7.82 -3.47 -35.94
N GLY A 139 -7.70 -4.53 -35.13
CA GLY A 139 -6.49 -4.90 -34.40
C GLY A 139 -6.12 -3.99 -33.23
N SER A 140 -6.95 -3.00 -32.87
CA SER A 140 -6.62 -2.04 -31.80
C SER A 140 -6.42 -2.70 -30.43
N THR A 141 -7.31 -3.61 -30.03
CA THR A 141 -7.20 -4.37 -28.77
C THR A 141 -5.95 -5.25 -28.75
N MET A 142 -5.69 -5.96 -29.85
CA MET A 142 -4.50 -6.82 -29.98
C MET A 142 -3.21 -6.00 -29.92
N ARG A 143 -3.15 -4.85 -30.61
CA ARG A 143 -1.99 -3.95 -30.60
C ARG A 143 -1.71 -3.41 -29.19
N ALA A 144 -2.75 -2.95 -28.51
CA ALA A 144 -2.67 -2.52 -27.11
C ALA A 144 -2.12 -3.64 -26.21
N ALA A 145 -2.60 -4.87 -26.42
CA ALA A 145 -2.17 -6.03 -25.66
C ALA A 145 -0.71 -6.41 -25.93
N VAL A 146 -0.27 -6.42 -27.20
CA VAL A 146 1.12 -6.70 -27.58
C VAL A 146 2.08 -5.68 -26.97
N ARG A 147 1.76 -4.38 -27.06
CA ARG A 147 2.58 -3.32 -26.46
C ARG A 147 2.66 -3.43 -24.95
N ALA A 148 1.54 -3.72 -24.28
CA ALA A 148 1.55 -3.91 -22.85
C ALA A 148 2.31 -5.18 -22.42
N LEU A 149 2.28 -6.22 -23.23
CA LEU A 149 3.00 -7.46 -22.98
C LEU A 149 4.52 -7.31 -23.18
N ARG A 150 4.97 -6.42 -24.09
CA ARG A 150 6.39 -6.10 -24.29
C ARG A 150 7.08 -5.60 -23.03
N GLU A 151 6.41 -4.78 -22.22
CA GLU A 151 6.92 -4.30 -20.92
C GLU A 151 7.22 -5.43 -19.93
N LYS A 152 6.61 -6.61 -20.13
CA LYS A 152 6.88 -7.81 -19.32
C LYS A 152 8.04 -8.66 -19.82
N ARG A 153 8.77 -8.19 -20.85
CA ARG A 153 9.98 -8.79 -21.41
C ARG A 153 9.84 -10.29 -21.77
N PRO A 154 8.82 -10.70 -22.54
CA PRO A 154 8.76 -12.05 -23.08
C PRO A 154 9.90 -12.27 -24.09
N ALA A 155 10.34 -13.53 -24.24
CA ALA A 155 11.32 -13.89 -25.26
C ALA A 155 10.74 -13.72 -26.67
N ARG A 156 9.42 -13.95 -26.84
CA ARG A 156 8.71 -13.80 -28.11
C ARG A 156 7.21 -13.59 -27.88
N ILE A 157 6.58 -12.73 -28.68
CA ILE A 157 5.14 -12.50 -28.71
C ILE A 157 4.56 -12.99 -30.03
N VAL A 158 3.60 -13.92 -29.96
CA VAL A 158 2.88 -14.45 -31.12
C VAL A 158 1.43 -13.98 -31.04
N ALA A 159 0.99 -13.14 -31.98
CA ALA A 159 -0.42 -12.75 -32.09
C ALA A 159 -1.16 -13.77 -32.96
N ALA A 160 -2.14 -14.48 -32.40
CA ALA A 160 -2.82 -15.59 -33.05
C ALA A 160 -4.34 -15.39 -33.10
N VAL A 161 -4.93 -15.43 -34.28
CA VAL A 161 -6.38 -15.26 -34.47
C VAL A 161 -6.93 -16.21 -35.54
N PRO A 162 -8.18 -16.69 -35.42
CA PRO A 162 -8.78 -17.52 -36.46
C PRO A 162 -9.06 -16.74 -37.75
N VAL A 163 -9.51 -15.49 -37.64
CA VAL A 163 -9.90 -14.66 -38.79
C VAL A 163 -9.41 -13.22 -38.63
N GLY A 164 -8.90 -12.62 -39.69
CA GLY A 164 -8.45 -11.22 -39.70
C GLY A 164 -8.44 -10.64 -41.11
N SER A 165 -8.44 -9.32 -41.26
CA SER A 165 -8.27 -8.72 -42.59
C SER A 165 -6.79 -8.85 -43.01
N PRO A 166 -6.45 -9.07 -44.30
CA PRO A 166 -5.05 -9.11 -44.72
C PRO A 166 -4.27 -7.87 -44.29
N ASP A 167 -4.82 -6.69 -44.54
CA ASP A 167 -4.18 -5.41 -44.22
C ASP A 167 -3.94 -5.25 -42.70
N THR A 168 -4.87 -5.72 -41.85
CA THR A 168 -4.71 -5.66 -40.39
C THR A 168 -3.72 -6.71 -39.87
N CYS A 169 -3.67 -7.90 -40.48
CA CYS A 169 -2.67 -8.91 -40.15
C CYS A 169 -1.27 -8.42 -40.52
N GLU A 170 -1.08 -7.89 -41.73
CA GLU A 170 0.19 -7.30 -42.19
C GLU A 170 0.62 -6.13 -41.28
N ALA A 171 -0.30 -5.21 -40.95
CA ALA A 171 -0.02 -4.11 -40.04
C ALA A 171 0.25 -4.52 -38.58
N MET A 172 0.04 -5.80 -38.22
CA MET A 172 0.36 -6.35 -36.90
C MET A 172 1.76 -6.98 -36.86
N GLU A 173 2.34 -7.33 -38.02
CA GLU A 173 3.70 -7.89 -38.11
C GLU A 173 4.78 -6.88 -37.68
N SER A 174 4.46 -5.58 -37.66
CA SER A 174 5.34 -4.55 -37.11
C SER A 174 5.31 -4.45 -35.57
N GLU A 175 4.36 -5.11 -34.90
CA GLU A 175 4.18 -5.03 -33.44
C GLU A 175 4.53 -6.35 -32.74
N ALA A 176 4.12 -7.50 -33.31
CA ALA A 176 4.36 -8.83 -32.76
C ALA A 176 5.51 -9.54 -33.49
N ASP A 177 6.22 -10.46 -32.81
CA ASP A 177 7.32 -11.23 -33.40
C ASP A 177 6.83 -12.31 -34.39
N GLU A 178 5.55 -12.67 -34.33
CA GLU A 178 4.87 -13.54 -35.28
C GLU A 178 3.37 -13.24 -35.28
N VAL A 179 2.74 -13.24 -36.46
CA VAL A 179 1.29 -13.13 -36.62
C VAL A 179 0.77 -14.41 -37.28
N VAL A 180 -0.10 -15.14 -36.58
CA VAL A 180 -0.70 -16.38 -37.08
C VAL A 180 -2.19 -16.16 -37.27
N CYS A 181 -2.60 -16.05 -38.54
CA CYS A 181 -4.01 -15.95 -38.92
C CYS A 181 -4.49 -17.23 -39.62
N ALA A 182 -5.59 -17.84 -39.16
CA ALA A 182 -6.09 -19.07 -39.79
C ALA A 182 -6.68 -18.80 -41.18
N THR A 183 -7.47 -17.74 -41.33
CA THR A 183 -8.03 -17.27 -42.62
C THR A 183 -8.04 -15.75 -42.71
N THR A 184 -7.74 -15.21 -43.90
CA THR A 184 -7.69 -13.76 -44.14
C THR A 184 -8.63 -13.30 -45.27
N PRO A 185 -9.94 -13.25 -45.02
CA PRO A 185 -10.90 -12.95 -46.07
C PRO A 185 -10.93 -11.48 -46.49
N GLN A 186 -11.25 -11.24 -47.76
CA GLN A 186 -11.48 -9.89 -48.30
C GLN A 186 -12.84 -9.80 -49.02
N PRO A 187 -13.70 -8.83 -48.66
CA PRO A 187 -13.58 -7.92 -47.52
C PRO A 187 -13.91 -8.60 -46.18
N LEU A 188 -13.20 -8.27 -45.11
CA LEU A 188 -13.62 -8.60 -43.76
C LEU A 188 -14.63 -7.54 -43.27
N ILE A 189 -15.92 -7.81 -43.45
CA ILE A 189 -16.99 -6.90 -42.99
C ILE A 189 -17.17 -6.93 -41.46
N GLY A 190 -16.85 -8.06 -40.82
CA GLY A 190 -16.85 -8.20 -39.36
C GLY A 190 -16.56 -9.63 -38.92
N VAL A 191 -15.92 -9.80 -37.75
CA VAL A 191 -15.47 -11.10 -37.22
C VAL A 191 -16.62 -12.10 -37.14
N GLY A 192 -17.77 -11.69 -36.57
CA GLY A 192 -18.91 -12.58 -36.36
C GLY A 192 -19.57 -13.15 -37.62
N ARG A 193 -19.27 -12.64 -38.82
CA ARG A 193 -19.78 -13.20 -40.09
C ARG A 193 -19.08 -14.50 -40.50
N TRP A 194 -17.96 -14.80 -39.85
CA TRP A 194 -17.13 -15.98 -40.08
C TRP A 194 -17.39 -17.08 -39.06
N TYR A 195 -18.46 -16.92 -38.27
CA TYR A 195 -18.93 -17.86 -37.27
C TYR A 195 -20.42 -18.15 -37.52
N GLU A 196 -20.83 -19.41 -37.58
CA GLU A 196 -22.25 -19.79 -37.63
C GLU A 196 -22.93 -19.46 -36.30
N ASP A 197 -22.27 -19.79 -35.17
CA ASP A 197 -22.60 -19.34 -33.83
C ASP A 197 -21.55 -18.34 -33.31
N PHE A 198 -21.94 -17.07 -33.28
CA PHE A 198 -21.17 -15.98 -32.67
C PHE A 198 -21.86 -15.39 -31.44
N SER A 199 -22.63 -16.21 -30.70
CA SER A 199 -23.25 -15.81 -29.45
C SER A 199 -22.22 -15.21 -28.48
N GLN A 200 -22.66 -14.27 -27.65
CA GLN A 200 -21.76 -13.56 -26.75
C GLN A 200 -21.23 -14.51 -25.68
N THR A 201 -19.91 -14.70 -25.63
CA THR A 201 -19.25 -15.46 -24.56
C THR A 201 -19.52 -14.79 -23.22
N SER A 202 -20.14 -15.54 -22.30
CA SER A 202 -20.49 -15.07 -20.97
C SER A 202 -19.29 -15.12 -20.02
N ASP A 203 -19.35 -14.35 -18.93
CA ASP A 203 -18.31 -14.39 -17.91
C ASP A 203 -18.23 -15.78 -17.24
N ASP A 204 -19.35 -16.49 -17.10
CA ASP A 204 -19.38 -17.85 -16.58
C ASP A 204 -18.73 -18.86 -17.53
N GLU A 205 -18.89 -18.69 -18.85
CA GLU A 205 -18.19 -19.51 -19.82
C GLU A 205 -16.67 -19.29 -19.75
N VAL A 206 -16.22 -18.03 -19.65
CA VAL A 206 -14.81 -17.68 -19.43
C VAL A 206 -14.27 -18.38 -18.18
N ARG A 207 -14.97 -18.24 -17.05
CA ARG A 207 -14.57 -18.87 -15.77
C ARG A 207 -14.51 -20.39 -15.87
N ALA A 208 -15.51 -21.02 -16.50
CA ALA A 208 -15.57 -22.46 -16.66
C ALA A 208 -14.41 -23.01 -17.51
N LEU A 209 -14.06 -22.33 -18.60
CA LEU A 209 -12.96 -22.72 -19.48
C LEU A 209 -11.60 -22.57 -18.78
N LEU A 210 -11.38 -21.45 -18.11
CA LEU A 210 -10.13 -21.23 -17.37
C LEU A 210 -9.98 -22.22 -16.20
N ALA A 211 -11.06 -22.58 -15.51
CA ALA A 211 -11.03 -23.58 -14.45
C ALA A 211 -10.68 -24.98 -14.99
N LYS A 212 -11.20 -25.34 -16.18
CA LYS A 212 -10.87 -26.59 -16.86
C LYS A 212 -9.41 -26.64 -17.32
N ALA A 213 -8.83 -25.50 -17.74
CA ALA A 213 -7.42 -25.42 -18.14
C ALA A 213 -6.46 -25.42 -16.94
N GLY A 214 -6.90 -24.95 -15.76
CA GLY A 214 -6.13 -24.87 -14.53
C GLY A 214 -5.81 -26.20 -13.83
N ARG A 215 -5.92 -27.36 -14.50
CA ARG A 215 -5.38 -28.64 -14.02
C ARG A 215 -4.11 -29.03 -14.80
N PRO A 216 -2.92 -28.51 -14.44
CA PRO A 216 -1.67 -29.13 -14.87
C PRO A 216 -1.48 -30.46 -14.12
N THR A 217 -1.27 -31.53 -14.88
CA THR A 217 -0.67 -32.77 -14.39
C THR A 217 0.63 -32.48 -13.66
N ALA A 218 0.77 -33.03 -12.45
CA ALA A 218 1.92 -32.86 -11.59
C ALA A 218 3.25 -33.15 -12.30
N SER A 219 4.10 -32.13 -12.41
CA SER A 219 5.55 -32.30 -12.53
C SER A 219 6.26 -31.35 -11.55
N SER A 220 6.64 -31.93 -10.42
CA SER A 220 7.85 -31.70 -9.61
C SER A 220 8.51 -30.31 -9.60
N GLY A 221 8.46 -29.66 -8.42
CA GLY A 221 9.59 -28.87 -7.91
C GLY A 221 9.28 -27.48 -7.35
N ARG A 222 8.48 -27.36 -6.26
CA ARG A 222 8.57 -26.26 -5.27
C ARG A 222 8.14 -26.82 -3.91
N ASP A 223 8.93 -26.58 -2.87
CA ASP A 223 8.76 -27.13 -1.54
C ASP A 223 7.34 -26.92 -1.00
N ALA A 224 6.77 -27.95 -0.38
CA ALA A 224 5.50 -27.82 0.31
C ALA A 224 5.66 -26.84 1.49
N PRO A 225 4.64 -26.02 1.84
CA PRO A 225 4.69 -25.08 2.96
C PRO A 225 5.16 -25.70 4.28
N GLN A 226 4.86 -26.99 4.50
CA GLN A 226 5.31 -27.76 5.67
C GLN A 226 6.83 -27.87 5.78
N ASP A 227 7.54 -27.99 4.65
CA ASP A 227 8.99 -28.13 4.62
C ASP A 227 9.68 -26.79 4.94
N THR A 228 9.15 -25.69 4.40
CA THR A 228 9.61 -24.34 4.74
C THR A 228 9.37 -24.03 6.23
N ALA A 229 8.17 -24.29 6.75
CA ALA A 229 7.86 -24.07 8.17
C ALA A 229 8.77 -24.88 9.11
N SER A 230 9.07 -26.13 8.74
CA SER A 230 10.00 -26.99 9.51
C SER A 230 11.43 -26.44 9.53
N ARG A 231 11.87 -25.79 8.45
CA ARG A 231 13.15 -25.08 8.41
C ARG A 231 13.11 -23.86 9.32
N LEU A 232 12.11 -23.00 9.17
CA LEU A 232 11.95 -21.78 9.98
C LEU A 232 11.89 -22.07 11.48
N HIS A 233 11.27 -23.18 11.90
CA HIS A 233 11.16 -23.53 13.31
C HIS A 233 12.50 -23.57 14.07
N LYS A 234 13.62 -23.87 13.39
CA LYS A 234 14.95 -23.90 14.02
C LYS A 234 15.54 -22.52 14.30
N HIS A 235 14.95 -21.49 13.71
CA HIS A 235 15.45 -20.12 13.70
C HIS A 235 14.52 -19.14 14.43
N VAL A 236 13.34 -19.60 14.85
CA VAL A 236 12.44 -18.77 15.64
C VAL A 236 12.85 -18.75 17.11
N VAL A 237 12.75 -17.58 17.73
CA VAL A 237 12.94 -17.41 19.16
C VAL A 237 11.58 -17.10 19.78
N ARG A 238 11.12 -17.99 20.66
CA ARG A 238 9.80 -17.87 21.29
C ARG A 238 9.74 -16.67 22.23
N LEU A 239 8.57 -16.01 22.26
CA LEU A 239 8.27 -14.94 23.21
C LEU A 239 7.39 -15.51 24.33
N SER A 240 7.91 -15.60 25.56
CA SER A 240 7.16 -16.10 26.73
C SER A 240 6.48 -15.00 27.55
N GLY A 241 6.73 -13.73 27.22
CA GLY A 241 6.33 -12.56 27.97
C GLY A 241 7.33 -12.14 29.05
N ASP A 242 8.51 -12.76 29.09
CA ASP A 242 9.56 -12.53 30.08
C ASP A 242 10.45 -11.34 29.69
N ALA A 243 11.22 -10.82 30.65
CA ALA A 243 12.07 -9.64 30.43
C ALA A 243 13.18 -9.88 29.38
N GLY A 244 13.64 -11.12 29.21
CA GLY A 244 14.70 -11.48 28.26
C GLY A 244 14.22 -11.82 26.84
N ASP A 245 12.92 -11.73 26.56
CA ASP A 245 12.34 -12.10 25.26
C ASP A 245 12.99 -11.36 24.08
N TYR A 246 13.44 -10.12 24.32
CA TYR A 246 14.01 -9.27 23.28
C TYR A 246 15.54 -9.18 23.31
N ASP A 247 16.24 -10.01 24.09
CA ASP A 247 17.70 -9.99 24.16
C ASP A 247 18.34 -10.14 22.78
N GLU A 248 17.81 -11.04 21.96
CA GLU A 248 18.26 -11.26 20.59
C GLU A 248 17.93 -10.09 19.66
N LEU A 249 16.74 -9.52 19.78
CA LEU A 249 16.36 -8.29 19.06
C LEU A 249 17.28 -7.12 19.43
N LEU A 250 17.55 -6.91 20.72
CA LEU A 250 18.45 -5.87 21.19
C LEU A 250 19.89 -6.10 20.72
N ALA A 251 20.35 -7.35 20.70
CA ALA A 251 21.64 -7.70 20.11
C ALA A 251 21.68 -7.39 18.60
N ALA A 252 20.62 -7.78 17.88
CA ALA A 252 20.46 -7.56 16.44
C ALA A 252 20.43 -6.08 16.04
N ILE A 253 19.71 -5.26 16.82
CA ILE A 253 19.65 -3.79 16.67
C ILE A 253 21.04 -3.19 16.81
N GLY A 254 21.90 -3.75 17.68
CA GLY A 254 23.29 -3.30 17.86
C GLY A 254 23.37 -1.81 18.15
N GLU A 255 24.06 -1.07 17.27
CA GLU A 255 24.28 0.38 17.34
C GLU A 255 23.34 1.20 16.44
N ALA A 256 22.30 0.59 15.87
CA ALA A 256 21.30 1.33 15.11
C ALA A 256 20.75 2.51 15.91
N ARG A 257 20.56 3.63 15.23
CA ARG A 257 20.04 4.87 15.82
C ARG A 257 18.53 4.96 15.66
N PHE A 258 17.99 4.36 14.61
CA PHE A 258 16.58 4.46 14.29
C PHE A 258 16.01 3.05 14.29
N VAL A 259 15.07 2.80 15.19
CA VAL A 259 14.39 1.50 15.28
C VAL A 259 12.93 1.73 14.92
N LEU A 260 12.51 1.15 13.81
CA LEU A 260 11.18 1.31 13.24
C LEU A 260 10.37 0.08 13.63
N LEU A 261 9.39 0.26 14.52
CA LEU A 261 8.51 -0.81 15.00
C LEU A 261 7.14 -0.73 14.30
N GLY A 262 6.94 -1.66 13.37
CA GLY A 262 5.73 -1.85 12.60
C GLY A 262 4.51 -2.29 13.42
N GLU A 263 3.39 -2.42 12.72
CA GLU A 263 2.22 -3.18 13.15
C GLU A 263 1.47 -3.65 11.88
N ALA A 264 0.97 -4.88 11.86
CA ALA A 264 0.14 -5.37 10.76
C ALA A 264 -1.33 -4.92 10.87
N SER A 265 -1.69 -4.31 12.00
CA SER A 265 -2.98 -3.65 12.18
C SER A 265 -2.91 -2.47 13.14
N HIS A 266 -3.74 -1.46 12.94
CA HIS A 266 -3.86 -0.33 13.88
C HIS A 266 -4.68 -0.64 15.14
N GLY A 267 -5.23 -1.85 15.25
CA GLY A 267 -6.27 -2.20 16.22
C GLY A 267 -5.97 -3.41 17.09
N THR A 268 -4.74 -3.90 17.11
CA THR A 268 -4.36 -5.15 17.79
C THR A 268 -3.58 -4.88 19.07
N HIS A 269 -4.05 -5.39 20.20
CA HIS A 269 -3.49 -5.18 21.53
C HIS A 269 -2.02 -5.58 21.64
N GLU A 270 -1.67 -6.78 21.18
CA GLU A 270 -0.32 -7.33 21.27
C GLU A 270 0.69 -6.44 20.52
N PHE A 271 0.32 -5.87 19.37
CA PHE A 271 1.22 -4.97 18.63
C PHE A 271 1.54 -3.69 19.42
N TYR A 272 0.57 -3.10 20.13
CA TYR A 272 0.84 -1.96 21.02
C TYR A 272 1.66 -2.38 22.24
N GLU A 273 1.31 -3.51 22.86
CA GLU A 273 1.97 -3.98 24.08
C GLU A 273 3.46 -4.25 23.84
N GLU A 274 3.77 -4.94 22.76
CA GLU A 274 5.12 -5.36 22.42
C GLU A 274 5.97 -4.16 21.95
N ARG A 275 5.39 -3.25 21.15
CA ARG A 275 6.05 -1.97 20.84
C ARG A 275 6.38 -1.18 22.09
N ALA A 276 5.46 -1.12 23.06
CA ALA A 276 5.71 -0.47 24.34
C ALA A 276 6.85 -1.15 25.11
N ARG A 277 6.83 -2.49 25.27
CA ARG A 277 7.86 -3.26 25.98
C ARG A 277 9.25 -3.09 25.35
N ILE A 278 9.37 -3.26 24.03
CA ILE A 278 10.62 -3.09 23.29
C ILE A 278 11.13 -1.66 23.46
N THR A 279 10.24 -0.66 23.33
CA THR A 279 10.61 0.75 23.45
C THR A 279 11.12 1.09 24.85
N ARG A 280 10.53 0.52 25.90
CA ARG A 280 11.01 0.70 27.29
C ARG A 280 12.46 0.23 27.43
N GLN A 281 12.76 -0.98 26.96
CA GLN A 281 14.12 -1.53 26.99
C GLN A 281 15.10 -0.72 26.13
N LEU A 282 14.68 -0.27 24.94
CA LEU A 282 15.51 0.61 24.10
C LEU A 282 15.88 1.92 24.80
N ILE A 283 14.94 2.52 25.53
CA ILE A 283 15.18 3.74 26.32
C ILE A 283 16.11 3.43 27.50
N GLU A 284 15.81 2.40 28.28
CA GLU A 284 16.53 2.06 29.52
C GLU A 284 17.95 1.55 29.27
N GLU A 285 18.15 0.72 28.25
CA GLU A 285 19.39 -0.02 28.03
C GLU A 285 20.22 0.54 26.88
N LYS A 286 19.58 1.03 25.81
CA LYS A 286 20.27 1.53 24.61
C LYS A 286 20.27 3.05 24.46
N GLY A 287 19.67 3.77 25.40
CA GLY A 287 19.70 5.23 25.46
C GLY A 287 18.91 5.93 24.34
N PHE A 288 17.81 5.31 23.89
CA PHE A 288 16.85 5.96 23.00
C PHE A 288 16.20 7.15 23.72
N ALA A 289 16.09 8.28 23.02
CA ALA A 289 15.70 9.57 23.61
C ALA A 289 14.37 10.11 23.04
N ALA A 290 13.77 9.41 22.08
CA ALA A 290 12.51 9.83 21.50
C ALA A 290 11.72 8.63 20.96
N VAL A 291 10.41 8.77 21.04
CA VAL A 291 9.44 7.92 20.36
C VAL A 291 8.68 8.82 19.39
N ALA A 292 8.77 8.53 18.10
CA ALA A 292 8.05 9.23 17.05
C ALA A 292 6.93 8.32 16.53
N VAL A 293 5.70 8.81 16.47
CA VAL A 293 4.52 7.99 16.16
C VAL A 293 3.79 8.50 14.92
N GLU A 294 3.08 7.61 14.21
CA GLU A 294 2.17 7.90 13.10
C GLU A 294 0.92 8.66 13.57
N ALA A 295 1.14 9.87 14.07
CA ALA A 295 0.13 10.69 14.67
C ALA A 295 0.41 12.17 14.41
N ASP A 296 -0.64 12.97 14.49
CA ASP A 296 -0.58 14.40 14.22
C ASP A 296 0.32 15.12 15.25
N TRP A 297 1.16 16.04 14.77
CA TRP A 297 2.08 16.83 15.61
C TRP A 297 1.40 17.60 16.76
N PRO A 298 0.31 18.37 16.56
CA PRO A 298 -0.27 19.17 17.64
C PRO A 298 -0.75 18.31 18.82
N ASP A 299 -1.35 17.15 18.54
CA ASP A 299 -1.94 16.27 19.56
C ASP A 299 -0.83 15.54 20.34
N THR A 300 0.16 15.01 19.63
CA THR A 300 1.34 14.38 20.25
C THR A 300 2.18 15.37 21.05
N TYR A 301 2.28 16.64 20.64
CA TYR A 301 3.06 17.62 21.39
C TYR A 301 2.44 17.96 22.75
N ARG A 302 1.11 17.82 22.91
CA ARG A 302 0.48 17.88 24.25
C ARG A 302 0.97 16.72 25.13
N VAL A 303 1.00 15.50 24.60
CA VAL A 303 1.57 14.32 25.29
C VAL A 303 3.05 14.55 25.60
N ASN A 304 3.82 15.12 24.68
CA ASN A 304 5.22 15.46 24.91
C ASN A 304 5.38 16.38 26.12
N ARG A 305 4.58 17.46 26.21
CA ARG A 305 4.62 18.38 27.36
C ARG A 305 4.28 17.67 28.66
N TYR A 306 3.32 16.76 28.66
CA TYR A 306 3.02 15.92 29.82
C TYR A 306 4.22 15.08 30.24
N VAL A 307 4.79 14.25 29.35
CA VAL A 307 5.91 13.35 29.71
C VAL A 307 7.19 14.13 30.08
N GLN A 308 7.38 15.33 29.54
CA GLN A 308 8.49 16.22 29.89
C GLN A 308 8.27 16.97 31.21
N GLY A 309 7.02 17.13 31.67
CA GLY A 309 6.65 17.87 32.88
C GLY A 309 6.58 19.37 32.68
N THR A 310 6.28 19.79 31.46
CA THR A 310 6.10 21.19 31.07
C THR A 310 4.63 21.49 30.74
N GLY A 311 3.76 20.48 30.72
CA GLY A 311 2.32 20.61 30.55
C GLY A 311 1.57 20.80 31.88
N GLU A 312 0.26 21.00 31.75
CA GLU A 312 -0.67 21.19 32.87
C GLU A 312 -1.59 19.97 33.09
N ASP A 313 -1.54 18.99 32.18
CA ASP A 313 -2.35 17.76 32.25
C ASP A 313 -1.95 16.91 33.47
N ILE A 314 -2.94 16.36 34.18
CA ILE A 314 -2.73 15.67 35.45
C ILE A 314 -2.31 14.21 35.23
N ASP A 315 -2.85 13.58 34.19
CA ASP A 315 -2.58 12.20 33.81
C ASP A 315 -2.49 12.01 32.29
N ALA A 316 -2.06 10.81 31.86
CA ALA A 316 -1.95 10.47 30.45
C ALA A 316 -3.31 10.47 29.72
N GLY A 317 -4.42 10.22 30.42
CA GLY A 317 -5.76 10.25 29.84
C GLY A 317 -6.16 11.64 29.35
N GLU A 318 -5.88 12.66 30.18
CA GLU A 318 -6.02 14.08 29.85
C GLU A 318 -5.03 14.50 28.75
N ALA A 319 -3.76 14.08 28.84
CA ALA A 319 -2.74 14.41 27.84
C ALA A 319 -3.09 13.88 26.43
N LEU A 320 -3.78 12.73 26.36
CA LEU A 320 -4.25 12.13 25.11
C LEU A 320 -5.60 12.69 24.63
N ALA A 321 -6.22 13.64 25.35
CA ALA A 321 -7.60 14.08 25.12
C ALA A 321 -7.85 14.77 23.78
N ASP A 322 -6.80 15.20 23.07
CA ASP A 322 -6.91 15.87 21.77
C ASP A 322 -7.00 14.91 20.58
N PHE A 323 -6.68 13.61 20.77
CA PHE A 323 -6.83 12.55 19.76
C PHE A 323 -8.30 12.17 19.51
N ARG A 324 -9.11 13.14 19.08
CA ARG A 324 -10.57 13.00 18.86
C ARG A 324 -10.95 12.76 17.41
N ARG A 325 -10.02 12.98 16.48
CA ARG A 325 -10.22 12.72 15.06
C ARG A 325 -10.26 11.22 14.81
N PHE A 326 -11.00 10.80 13.79
CA PHE A 326 -10.98 9.42 13.33
C PHE A 326 -9.57 8.99 12.89
N PRO A 327 -9.11 7.78 13.26
CA PRO A 327 -9.71 6.87 14.24
C PRO A 327 -9.45 7.32 15.69
N THR A 328 -10.45 7.19 16.56
CA THR A 328 -10.31 7.65 17.96
C THR A 328 -9.46 6.73 18.84
N TRP A 329 -9.30 5.45 18.48
CA TRP A 329 -8.67 4.44 19.35
C TRP A 329 -7.16 4.25 19.15
N MET A 330 -6.62 4.67 18.00
CA MET A 330 -5.24 4.39 17.60
C MET A 330 -4.24 4.87 18.65
N TRP A 331 -4.44 6.08 19.18
CA TRP A 331 -3.61 6.64 20.25
C TRP A 331 -4.34 6.80 21.59
N ARG A 332 -5.69 6.77 21.60
CA ARG A 332 -6.49 6.71 22.84
C ARG A 332 -6.91 5.28 23.14
N ASN A 333 -5.96 4.51 23.65
CA ASN A 333 -6.21 3.17 24.16
C ASN A 333 -5.43 2.93 25.46
N ARG A 334 -5.79 1.85 26.18
CA ARG A 334 -5.22 1.56 27.50
C ARG A 334 -3.70 1.31 27.46
N VAL A 335 -3.21 0.68 26.41
CA VAL A 335 -1.77 0.37 26.29
C VAL A 335 -0.95 1.65 26.13
N VAL A 336 -1.43 2.60 25.31
CA VAL A 336 -0.77 3.89 25.12
C VAL A 336 -0.83 4.73 26.40
N VAL A 337 -1.95 4.73 27.14
CA VAL A 337 -2.04 5.36 28.47
C VAL A 337 -0.95 4.81 29.40
N ASP A 338 -0.86 3.49 29.53
CA ASP A 338 0.15 2.86 30.41
C ASP A 338 1.58 3.16 29.97
N PHE A 339 1.83 3.25 28.66
CA PHE A 339 3.14 3.62 28.12
C PHE A 339 3.49 5.08 28.41
N VAL A 340 2.57 6.02 28.20
CA VAL A 340 2.77 7.46 28.46
C VAL A 340 2.99 7.72 29.95
N GLU A 341 2.21 7.06 30.83
CA GLU A 341 2.41 7.10 32.29
C GLU A 341 3.77 6.54 32.71
N TRP A 342 4.20 5.44 32.09
CA TRP A 342 5.54 4.91 32.32
C TRP A 342 6.62 5.90 31.85
N LEU A 343 6.47 6.51 30.67
CA LEU A 343 7.45 7.43 30.09
C LEU A 343 7.59 8.69 30.97
N ARG A 344 6.47 9.20 31.50
CA ARG A 344 6.44 10.27 32.49
C ARG A 344 7.26 9.91 33.72
N ARG A 345 6.96 8.78 34.36
CA ARG A 345 7.68 8.31 35.56
C ARG A 345 9.16 8.06 35.30
N HIS A 346 9.51 7.51 34.14
CA HIS A 346 10.90 7.32 33.73
C HIS A 346 11.66 8.65 33.65
N ASN A 347 11.04 9.68 33.06
CA ASN A 347 11.63 11.02 32.93
C ASN A 347 11.74 11.78 34.26
N GLU A 348 10.92 11.44 35.26
CA GLU A 348 10.98 12.02 36.60
C GLU A 348 11.93 11.29 37.55
N ALA A 349 12.32 10.06 37.20
CA ALA A 349 13.19 9.24 38.04
C ALA A 349 14.53 9.95 38.34
N PRO A 350 15.06 9.86 39.58
CA PRO A 350 16.30 10.53 39.96
C PRO A 350 17.50 10.07 39.11
N GLY A 351 17.90 10.89 38.15
CA GLY A 351 19.06 10.65 37.28
C GLY A 351 19.61 11.97 36.76
N LYS A 352 20.42 12.67 37.56
CA LYS A 352 20.97 13.99 37.21
C LYS A 352 21.73 13.91 35.88
N GLY A 353 21.23 14.59 34.85
CA GLY A 353 21.92 14.79 33.58
C GLY A 353 21.60 13.81 32.44
N LYS A 354 20.66 12.86 32.62
CA LYS A 354 20.14 12.10 31.47
C LYS A 354 19.10 12.95 30.71
N PRO A 355 19.19 13.06 29.37
CA PRO A 355 18.15 13.72 28.58
C PRO A 355 16.84 12.94 28.73
N LYS A 356 15.74 13.66 28.93
CA LYS A 356 14.39 13.08 29.02
C LYS A 356 13.96 12.55 27.66
N ALA A 357 13.32 11.40 27.64
CA ALA A 357 12.76 10.82 26.43
C ALA A 357 11.46 11.53 26.04
N GLY A 358 11.35 11.96 24.77
CA GLY A 358 10.17 12.67 24.26
C GLY A 358 9.21 11.78 23.46
N PHE A 359 8.00 12.29 23.24
CA PHE A 359 6.94 11.64 22.47
C PHE A 359 6.46 12.57 21.35
N TYR A 360 6.65 12.22 20.09
CA TYR A 360 6.50 13.13 18.95
C TYR A 360 5.61 12.53 17.86
N GLY A 361 4.88 13.38 17.14
CA GLY A 361 4.10 12.98 15.97
C GLY A 361 4.87 13.16 14.67
N LEU A 362 4.43 12.47 13.62
CA LEU A 362 5.00 12.56 12.27
C LEU A 362 3.97 12.89 11.20
N ASP A 363 2.68 12.72 11.47
CA ASP A 363 1.60 12.72 10.48
C ASP A 363 0.97 14.11 10.26
N LEU A 364 0.12 14.26 9.22
CA LEU A 364 -0.28 15.56 8.66
C LEU A 364 -1.78 15.87 8.59
N TYR A 365 -2.67 15.06 9.13
CA TYR A 365 -4.10 15.27 8.96
C TYR A 365 -4.63 16.49 9.73
N ALA A 366 -4.03 16.87 10.87
CA ALA A 366 -4.52 17.92 11.76
C ALA A 366 -4.25 19.37 11.27
N LEU A 367 -4.69 19.71 10.06
CA LEU A 367 -4.50 21.03 9.42
C LEU A 367 -4.92 22.20 10.34
N HIS A 368 -6.19 22.22 10.79
CA HIS A 368 -6.72 23.29 11.63
C HIS A 368 -6.09 23.31 13.03
N GLY A 369 -5.77 22.14 13.60
CA GLY A 369 -5.08 22.03 14.89
C GLY A 369 -3.69 22.67 14.83
N ALA A 370 -2.95 22.39 13.75
CA ALA A 370 -1.62 22.95 13.53
C ALA A 370 -1.63 24.45 13.27
N MET A 371 -2.60 24.97 12.49
CA MET A 371 -2.76 26.42 12.32
C MET A 371 -2.96 27.12 13.66
N LYS A 372 -3.85 26.59 14.52
CA LYS A 372 -4.08 27.13 15.87
C LYS A 372 -2.81 27.05 16.73
N ALA A 373 -2.03 25.99 16.63
CA ALA A 373 -0.77 25.86 17.37
C ALA A 373 0.26 26.93 16.96
N VAL A 374 0.43 27.19 15.65
CA VAL A 374 1.29 28.27 15.15
C VAL A 374 0.83 29.63 15.67
N LEU A 375 -0.47 29.92 15.58
CA LEU A 375 -1.02 31.20 16.05
C LEU A 375 -0.81 31.39 17.55
N ARG A 376 -1.09 30.38 18.38
CA ARG A 376 -0.88 30.45 19.84
C ARG A 376 0.57 30.72 20.22
N TYR A 377 1.53 30.15 19.49
CA TYR A 377 2.95 30.42 19.70
C TYR A 377 3.27 31.88 19.36
N LEU A 378 2.87 32.34 18.17
CA LEU A 378 3.15 33.70 17.70
C LEU A 378 2.47 34.76 18.56
N GLU A 379 1.25 34.54 19.05
CA GLU A 379 0.57 35.48 19.95
C GLU A 379 1.39 35.79 21.21
N LYS A 380 2.21 34.84 21.67
CA LYS A 380 3.11 35.02 22.81
C LYS A 380 4.49 35.56 22.40
N ALA A 381 5.04 35.04 21.30
CA ALA A 381 6.41 35.31 20.89
C ALA A 381 6.57 36.58 20.03
N ASP A 382 5.62 36.83 19.12
CA ASP A 382 5.59 37.96 18.18
C ASP A 382 4.13 38.24 17.72
N PRO A 383 3.38 39.08 18.46
CA PRO A 383 1.99 39.40 18.13
C PRO A 383 1.80 40.01 16.74
N ALA A 384 2.79 40.73 16.21
CA ALA A 384 2.70 41.31 14.87
C ALA A 384 2.80 40.22 13.80
N ALA A 385 3.69 39.24 13.99
CA ALA A 385 3.75 38.05 13.13
C ALA A 385 2.48 37.19 13.25
N ALA A 386 1.84 37.14 14.42
CA ALA A 386 0.57 36.44 14.62
C ALA A 386 -0.55 37.01 13.73
N GLU A 387 -0.66 38.34 13.62
CA GLU A 387 -1.63 38.98 12.73
C GLU A 387 -1.38 38.68 11.25
N ILE A 388 -0.11 38.61 10.84
CA ILE A 388 0.25 38.21 9.47
C ILE A 388 -0.13 36.75 9.22
N ALA A 389 0.17 35.85 10.16
CA ALA A 389 -0.18 34.44 10.07
C ALA A 389 -1.71 34.24 10.00
N ARG A 390 -2.48 34.98 10.80
CA ARG A 390 -3.95 34.93 10.78
C ARG A 390 -4.49 35.33 9.40
N ARG A 391 -3.98 36.39 8.78
CA ARG A 391 -4.36 36.78 7.41
C ARG A 391 -4.01 35.73 6.37
N ARG A 392 -2.85 35.06 6.50
CA ARG A 392 -2.43 33.99 5.58
C ARG A 392 -3.33 32.75 5.70
N TYR A 393 -3.68 32.37 6.92
CA TYR A 393 -4.54 31.21 7.18
C TYR A 393 -6.02 31.48 6.93
N ALA A 394 -6.47 32.74 6.91
CA ALA A 394 -7.86 33.12 6.61
C ALA A 394 -8.37 32.62 5.26
N CYS A 395 -7.48 32.24 4.33
CA CYS A 395 -7.85 31.55 3.10
C CYS A 395 -8.68 30.29 3.36
N PHE A 396 -8.37 29.51 4.41
CA PHE A 396 -9.09 28.29 4.75
C PHE A 396 -10.50 28.54 5.29
N ASP A 397 -10.78 29.73 5.84
CA ASP A 397 -12.07 30.05 6.46
C ASP A 397 -13.23 29.98 5.45
N HIS A 398 -12.94 30.16 4.15
CA HIS A 398 -13.93 30.07 3.08
C HIS A 398 -14.46 28.65 2.82
N PHE A 399 -13.77 27.62 3.32
CA PHE A 399 -14.07 26.21 3.02
C PHE A 399 -14.69 25.45 4.20
N GLY A 400 -14.81 26.11 5.36
CA GLY A 400 -15.31 25.50 6.59
C GLY A 400 -14.28 24.61 7.29
N PRO A 401 -14.69 23.87 8.34
CA PRO A 401 -13.77 23.11 9.18
C PRO A 401 -13.28 21.81 8.55
N ASP A 402 -13.89 21.35 7.45
CA ASP A 402 -13.54 20.10 6.77
C ASP A 402 -12.47 20.33 5.69
N PRO A 403 -11.25 19.80 5.86
CA PRO A 403 -10.18 19.95 4.87
C PRO A 403 -10.48 19.25 3.52
N GLN A 404 -11.37 18.25 3.49
CA GLN A 404 -11.75 17.59 2.24
C GLN A 404 -12.56 18.54 1.33
N ALA A 405 -13.39 19.41 1.91
CA ALA A 405 -14.11 20.44 1.17
C ALA A 405 -13.16 21.42 0.48
N TYR A 406 -12.08 21.82 1.17
CA TYR A 406 -10.98 22.59 0.56
C TYR A 406 -10.37 21.82 -0.61
N GLY A 407 -10.01 20.55 -0.41
CA GLY A 407 -9.39 19.70 -1.42
C GLY A 407 -10.20 19.60 -2.71
N PHE A 408 -11.52 19.40 -2.58
CA PHE A 408 -12.42 19.29 -3.72
C PHE A 408 -12.47 20.58 -4.55
N ILE A 409 -12.49 21.75 -3.90
CA ILE A 409 -12.59 23.04 -4.59
C ILE A 409 -11.24 23.46 -5.16
N ALA A 410 -10.18 23.44 -4.35
CA ALA A 410 -8.85 23.88 -4.74
C ALA A 410 -8.20 22.95 -5.77
N GLY A 411 -8.60 21.67 -5.82
CA GLY A 411 -8.16 20.75 -6.88
C GLY A 411 -8.74 21.11 -8.26
N ASN A 412 -9.94 21.67 -8.32
CA ASN A 412 -10.62 22.01 -9.57
C ASN A 412 -10.44 23.48 -10.00
N ASP A 413 -10.00 24.36 -9.09
CA ASP A 413 -9.83 25.79 -9.32
C ASP A 413 -8.55 26.29 -8.62
N VAL A 414 -7.44 26.30 -9.35
CA VAL A 414 -6.09 26.59 -8.82
C VAL A 414 -6.00 28.00 -8.20
N ASP A 415 -6.77 28.96 -8.72
CA ASP A 415 -6.81 30.34 -8.22
C ASP A 415 -7.41 30.45 -6.81
N LYS A 416 -8.03 29.38 -6.29
CA LYS A 416 -8.56 29.28 -4.92
C LYS A 416 -7.63 28.54 -3.95
N SER A 417 -6.42 28.19 -4.38
CA SER A 417 -5.43 27.50 -3.55
C SER A 417 -4.87 28.40 -2.44
N CYS A 418 -4.74 27.86 -1.23
CA CYS A 418 -4.06 28.52 -0.12
C CYS A 418 -2.53 28.29 -0.11
N GLN A 419 -1.99 27.63 -1.14
CA GLN A 419 -0.60 27.19 -1.23
C GLN A 419 0.43 28.30 -0.99
N GLU A 420 0.31 29.44 -1.68
CA GLU A 420 1.29 30.52 -1.55
C GLU A 420 1.35 31.07 -0.12
N ALA A 421 0.19 31.21 0.52
CA ALA A 421 0.07 31.74 1.87
C ALA A 421 0.71 30.79 2.91
N VAL A 422 0.47 29.48 2.80
CA VAL A 422 1.05 28.49 3.72
C VAL A 422 2.56 28.31 3.52
N VAL A 423 3.05 28.40 2.27
CA VAL A 423 4.49 28.38 1.96
C VAL A 423 5.17 29.62 2.54
N ALA A 424 4.58 30.81 2.34
CA ALA A 424 5.11 32.04 2.91
C ALA A 424 5.13 32.01 4.45
N GLN A 425 4.12 31.39 5.07
CA GLN A 425 4.08 31.24 6.53
C GLN A 425 5.15 30.29 7.04
N LEU A 426 5.34 29.12 6.41
CA LEU A 426 6.42 28.20 6.78
C LEU A 426 7.80 28.85 6.60
N ALA A 427 8.03 29.53 5.48
CA ALA A 427 9.28 30.22 5.23
C ALA A 427 9.62 31.24 6.33
N GLU A 428 8.62 31.96 6.85
CA GLU A 428 8.81 32.91 7.93
C GLU A 428 9.12 32.21 9.26
N MET A 429 8.40 31.15 9.60
CA MET A 429 8.66 30.35 10.80
C MET A 429 10.07 29.74 10.81
N LEU A 430 10.58 29.29 9.65
CA LEU A 430 11.92 28.70 9.54
C LEU A 430 13.06 29.74 9.66
N LYS A 431 12.79 31.03 9.42
CA LYS A 431 13.77 32.11 9.66
C LYS A 431 13.92 32.44 11.13
N GLN A 432 12.90 32.19 11.94
CA GLN A 432 12.94 32.48 13.37
C GLN A 432 14.04 31.67 14.04
N ARG A 433 14.74 32.32 14.97
CA ARG A 433 15.76 31.73 15.82
C ARG A 433 15.33 31.88 17.27
N PRO A 434 15.67 30.95 18.16
CA PRO A 434 15.51 31.19 19.58
C PRO A 434 16.28 32.47 19.96
N ALA A 435 15.68 33.33 20.79
CA ALA A 435 16.36 34.48 21.38
C ALA A 435 17.56 34.00 22.24
N LYS A 436 18.61 34.83 22.41
CA LYS A 436 19.90 34.43 22.98
C LYS A 436 19.88 34.07 24.50
N ALA A 437 20.67 33.02 24.79
CA ALA A 437 21.16 32.40 26.04
C ALA A 437 20.64 32.83 27.43
N GLU A 438 19.59 32.17 27.96
CA GLU A 438 19.32 31.97 29.41
C GLU A 438 18.65 30.61 29.76
N PRO A 439 18.78 30.08 31.01
CA PRO A 439 18.38 28.71 31.39
C PRO A 439 16.89 28.33 31.22
N ARG A 440 15.98 29.31 31.03
CA ARG A 440 14.57 29.08 30.65
C ARG A 440 14.41 28.68 29.16
N GLU A 441 15.50 28.49 28.43
CA GLU A 441 15.54 28.30 26.98
C GLU A 441 15.10 26.95 26.44
N GLY A 442 15.24 25.85 27.20
CA GLY A 442 14.80 24.54 26.73
C GLY A 442 13.34 24.60 26.29
N ALA A 443 12.47 25.09 27.18
CA ALA A 443 11.05 25.24 26.88
C ALA A 443 10.77 26.18 25.67
N ILE A 444 11.51 27.28 25.52
CA ILE A 444 11.28 28.23 24.41
C ILE A 444 11.76 27.67 23.06
N ALA A 445 12.90 26.97 23.05
CA ALA A 445 13.42 26.31 21.86
C ALA A 445 12.49 25.16 21.42
N ASP A 446 11.92 24.43 22.37
CA ASP A 446 10.96 23.34 22.15
C ASP A 446 9.66 23.89 21.54
N GLU A 447 9.13 24.99 22.08
CA GLU A 447 7.91 25.64 21.57
C GLU A 447 8.10 26.21 20.16
N LEU A 448 9.25 26.85 19.87
CA LEU A 448 9.56 27.31 18.52
C LEU A 448 9.67 26.14 17.54
N PHE A 449 10.37 25.07 17.92
CA PHE A 449 10.51 23.88 17.08
C PHE A 449 9.14 23.24 16.81
N ALA A 450 8.28 23.13 17.82
CA ALA A 450 6.92 22.64 17.67
C ALA A 450 6.09 23.53 16.74
N ALA A 451 6.20 24.86 16.85
CA ALA A 451 5.53 25.80 15.95
C ALA A 451 6.04 25.66 14.50
N GLN A 452 7.34 25.41 14.29
CA GLN A 452 7.91 25.14 12.97
C GLN A 452 7.38 23.84 12.35
N GLN A 453 7.24 22.76 13.14
CA GLN A 453 6.66 21.52 12.64
C GLN A 453 5.17 21.67 12.32
N ASN A 454 4.40 22.39 13.15
CA ASN A 454 3.02 22.70 12.84
C ASN A 454 2.90 23.53 11.55
N ALA A 455 3.78 24.51 11.31
CA ALA A 455 3.76 25.26 10.04
C ALA A 455 4.11 24.38 8.83
N ARG A 456 5.01 23.41 8.99
CA ARG A 456 5.32 22.41 7.96
C ARG A 456 4.12 21.52 7.69
N LEU A 457 3.45 21.07 8.75
CA LEU A 457 2.22 20.29 8.68
C LEU A 457 1.18 21.04 7.87
N VAL A 458 0.89 22.31 8.19
CA VAL A 458 -0.09 23.11 7.45
C VAL A 458 0.22 23.18 5.95
N LYS A 459 1.49 23.43 5.58
CA LYS A 459 1.90 23.46 4.18
C LYS A 459 1.75 22.09 3.49
N ASN A 460 2.13 21.00 4.13
CA ASN A 460 2.07 19.66 3.52
C ASN A 460 0.63 19.11 3.50
N ALA A 461 -0.18 19.43 4.51
CA ALA A 461 -1.60 19.12 4.59
C ALA A 461 -2.38 19.83 3.48
N GLU A 462 -2.10 21.11 3.21
CA GLU A 462 -2.66 21.83 2.06
C GLU A 462 -2.44 21.05 0.76
N ALA A 463 -1.18 20.69 0.48
CA ALA A 463 -0.83 19.95 -0.73
C ALA A 463 -1.49 18.57 -0.79
N TYR A 464 -1.56 17.87 0.34
CA TYR A 464 -2.23 16.58 0.47
C TYR A 464 -3.72 16.66 0.16
N TYR A 465 -4.46 17.55 0.82
CA TYR A 465 -5.90 17.68 0.62
C TYR A 465 -6.24 18.18 -0.79
N ARG A 466 -5.44 19.10 -1.35
CA ARG A 466 -5.62 19.55 -2.74
C ARG A 466 -5.39 18.42 -3.75
N ALA A 467 -4.46 17.51 -3.50
CA ALA A 467 -4.19 16.37 -4.37
C ALA A 467 -5.18 15.20 -4.20
N MET A 468 -5.90 15.13 -3.08
CA MET A 468 -6.80 14.02 -2.70
C MET A 468 -7.82 13.64 -3.77
N PHE A 469 -8.35 14.61 -4.51
CA PHE A 469 -9.37 14.37 -5.54
C PHE A 469 -8.81 14.29 -6.97
N LEU A 470 -7.52 14.58 -7.16
CA LEU A 470 -6.88 14.65 -8.46
C LEU A 470 -5.98 13.44 -8.76
N ALA A 471 -5.28 12.93 -7.75
CA ALA A 471 -4.37 11.79 -7.88
C ALA A 471 -4.16 11.08 -6.53
N PRO A 472 -4.99 10.06 -6.19
CA PRO A 472 -4.92 9.37 -4.89
C PRO A 472 -3.53 8.78 -4.57
N GLU A 473 -2.85 8.18 -5.55
CA GLU A 473 -1.49 7.61 -5.38
C GLU A 473 -0.44 8.68 -5.02
N SER A 474 -0.62 9.91 -5.52
CA SER A 474 0.22 11.04 -5.12
C SER A 474 0.05 11.40 -3.64
N THR A 475 -1.11 11.14 -3.04
CA THR A 475 -1.35 11.52 -1.64
C THR A 475 -0.65 10.61 -0.64
N TRP A 476 -0.51 9.32 -0.96
CA TRP A 476 0.32 8.38 -0.18
C TRP A 476 1.76 8.90 -0.09
N ASN A 477 2.35 9.19 -1.25
CA ASN A 477 3.71 9.70 -1.34
C ASN A 477 3.89 11.06 -0.65
N LEU A 478 2.90 11.96 -0.73
CA LEU A 478 2.94 13.23 0.00
C LEU A 478 2.95 13.01 1.52
N ARG A 479 2.19 12.01 2.00
CA ARG A 479 2.11 11.69 3.43
C ARG A 479 3.41 11.12 3.96
N ASP A 480 3.95 10.10 3.32
CA ASP A 480 5.22 9.50 3.75
C ASP A 480 6.41 10.46 3.59
N ARG A 481 6.42 11.33 2.57
CA ARG A 481 7.41 12.41 2.48
C ARG A 481 7.29 13.40 3.63
N HIS A 482 6.08 13.78 4.03
CA HIS A 482 5.90 14.63 5.20
C HIS A 482 6.43 13.95 6.47
N MET A 483 6.07 12.69 6.72
CA MET A 483 6.57 11.95 7.88
C MET A 483 8.10 11.90 7.90
N ALA A 484 8.73 11.65 6.74
CA ALA A 484 10.19 11.66 6.61
C ALA A 484 10.78 13.06 6.85
N GLU A 485 10.22 14.13 6.27
CA GLU A 485 10.67 15.50 6.51
C GLU A 485 10.60 15.88 8.00
N THR A 486 9.50 15.53 8.66
CA THR A 486 9.27 15.77 10.09
C THR A 486 10.25 14.96 10.95
N PHE A 487 10.49 13.70 10.59
CA PHE A 487 11.48 12.83 11.23
C PHE A 487 12.90 13.39 11.12
N GLU A 488 13.29 13.90 9.94
CA GLU A 488 14.60 14.53 9.74
C GLU A 488 14.75 15.82 10.54
N ALA A 489 13.69 16.64 10.60
CA ALA A 489 13.67 17.84 11.41
C ALA A 489 13.81 17.50 12.90
N LEU A 490 13.13 16.46 13.39
CA LEU A 490 13.24 15.96 14.75
C LEU A 490 14.64 15.44 15.05
N THR A 491 15.21 14.62 14.17
CA THR A 491 16.58 14.10 14.30
C THR A 491 17.60 15.24 14.38
N ALA A 492 17.48 16.26 13.52
CA ALA A 492 18.37 17.41 13.53
C ALA A 492 18.21 18.25 14.81
N TYR A 493 16.98 18.42 15.30
CA TYR A 493 16.70 19.18 16.52
C TYR A 493 17.22 18.45 17.77
N LEU A 494 16.95 17.16 17.93
CA LEU A 494 17.48 16.36 19.05
C LEU A 494 19.01 16.31 19.03
N GLY A 495 19.63 16.26 17.84
CA GLY A 495 21.08 16.31 17.71
C GLY A 495 21.72 17.62 18.23
N ARG A 496 20.98 18.74 18.24
CA ARG A 496 21.44 20.01 18.82
C ARG A 496 21.42 20.01 20.35
N LEU A 497 20.58 19.18 20.96
CA LEU A 497 20.47 19.05 22.42
C LEU A 497 21.61 18.20 23.02
N GLY A 498 22.47 17.63 22.17
CA GLY A 498 23.68 16.92 22.55
C GLY A 498 23.56 15.40 22.40
N ARG A 499 24.56 14.80 21.73
CA ARG A 499 24.68 13.40 21.26
C ARG A 499 23.99 13.12 19.92
N SER A 500 24.38 12.01 19.31
CA SER A 500 23.73 11.44 18.13
C SER A 500 22.40 10.82 18.58
N PRO A 501 21.23 11.38 18.19
CA PRO A 501 19.96 10.94 18.74
C PRO A 501 19.61 9.54 18.24
N LYS A 502 19.08 8.73 19.16
CA LYS A 502 18.46 7.43 18.88
C LYS A 502 16.94 7.57 19.06
N ILE A 503 16.17 7.19 18.04
CA ILE A 503 14.71 7.41 17.94
C ILE A 503 14.01 6.09 17.62
N VAL A 504 12.98 5.76 18.38
CA VAL A 504 12.05 4.68 18.05
C VAL A 504 10.90 5.26 17.23
N VAL A 505 10.50 4.61 16.14
CA VAL A 505 9.38 5.03 15.30
C VAL A 505 8.28 3.99 15.38
N TRP A 506 7.04 4.39 15.70
CA TRP A 506 5.87 3.51 15.66
C TRP A 506 4.93 3.96 14.53
N ALA A 507 4.73 3.08 13.56
CA ALA A 507 3.78 3.29 12.46
C ALA A 507 3.37 1.93 11.88
N HIS A 508 2.40 1.93 10.97
CA HIS A 508 1.96 0.70 10.31
C HIS A 508 3.08 0.05 9.48
N ASN A 509 3.05 -1.28 9.30
CA ASN A 509 4.00 -2.01 8.43
C ASN A 509 4.07 -1.41 7.02
N SER A 510 2.94 -0.94 6.48
CA SER A 510 2.88 -0.28 5.16
C SER A 510 3.69 1.02 5.09
N HIS A 511 3.86 1.71 6.22
CA HIS A 511 4.70 2.91 6.32
C HIS A 511 6.15 2.57 6.69
N LEU A 512 6.39 1.54 7.51
CA LEU A 512 7.73 1.24 8.06
C LEU A 512 8.53 0.17 7.33
N GLY A 513 7.92 -0.73 6.57
CA GLY A 513 8.68 -1.66 5.74
C GLY A 513 9.43 -0.95 4.62
N ASP A 514 10.37 -1.60 3.94
CA ASP A 514 10.95 -1.04 2.71
C ASP A 514 9.98 -1.22 1.54
N ALA A 515 9.34 -0.14 1.06
CA ALA A 515 8.32 -0.24 -0.01
C ALA A 515 8.86 -0.90 -1.29
N ARG A 516 10.16 -0.81 -1.58
CA ARG A 516 10.81 -1.44 -2.75
C ARG A 516 10.71 -2.96 -2.74
N ALA A 517 10.50 -3.54 -1.56
CA ALA A 517 10.26 -4.96 -1.38
C ALA A 517 8.79 -5.36 -1.57
N THR A 518 7.91 -4.44 -1.99
CA THR A 518 6.47 -4.68 -2.10
C THR A 518 5.92 -4.29 -3.47
N ASP A 519 4.75 -4.83 -3.82
CA ASP A 519 4.01 -4.45 -5.04
C ASP A 519 3.67 -2.94 -5.07
N ARG A 520 3.72 -2.24 -3.94
CA ARG A 520 3.47 -0.79 -3.86
C ARG A 520 4.50 0.02 -4.65
N SER A 521 5.77 -0.41 -4.62
CA SER A 521 6.82 0.24 -5.41
C SER A 521 6.58 0.18 -6.93
N LEU A 522 5.90 -0.86 -7.42
CA LEU A 522 5.53 -0.98 -8.83
C LEU A 522 4.55 0.12 -9.28
N HIS A 523 3.79 0.68 -8.34
CA HIS A 523 2.87 1.80 -8.54
C HIS A 523 3.52 3.16 -8.19
N GLY A 524 4.84 3.19 -7.99
CA GLY A 524 5.57 4.40 -7.62
C GLY A 524 5.30 4.87 -6.19
N GLU A 525 4.64 4.05 -5.36
CA GLU A 525 4.45 4.35 -3.93
C GLU A 525 5.78 4.20 -3.18
N ILE A 526 6.08 5.16 -2.32
CA ILE A 526 7.20 5.16 -1.38
C ILE A 526 6.66 5.14 0.04
N ASN A 527 7.50 4.78 1.01
CA ASN A 527 7.13 4.87 2.41
C ASN A 527 8.26 5.34 3.34
N LEU A 528 7.90 5.67 4.57
CA LEU A 528 8.81 6.19 5.60
C LEU A 528 10.00 5.24 5.84
N GLY A 529 9.75 3.93 5.91
CA GLY A 529 10.75 2.89 6.09
C GLY A 529 11.83 2.91 5.01
N GLN A 530 11.41 2.92 3.74
CA GLN A 530 12.30 3.08 2.60
C GLN A 530 13.10 4.37 2.71
N LEU A 531 12.44 5.52 2.93
CA LEU A 531 13.11 6.83 2.95
C LEU A 531 14.16 6.94 4.07
N ILE A 532 13.86 6.42 5.26
CA ILE A 532 14.81 6.40 6.38
C ILE A 532 15.97 5.45 6.08
N ARG A 533 15.69 4.24 5.55
CA ARG A 533 16.72 3.26 5.21
C ARG A 533 17.63 3.73 4.07
N GLU A 534 17.10 4.41 3.05
CA GLU A 534 17.91 4.99 1.98
C GLU A 534 18.85 6.08 2.48
N LYS A 535 18.37 6.92 3.41
CA LYS A 535 19.14 8.05 3.92
C LYS A 535 20.15 7.66 5.00
N HIS A 536 19.76 6.79 5.93
CA HIS A 536 20.54 6.45 7.14
C HIS A 536 21.15 5.05 7.09
N GLN A 537 20.82 4.24 6.07
CA GLN A 537 21.44 2.94 5.79
C GLN A 537 21.46 2.04 7.03
N ARG A 538 22.66 1.63 7.48
CA ARG A 538 22.88 0.71 8.61
C ARG A 538 22.48 1.30 9.97
N GLU A 539 22.17 2.59 10.03
CA GLU A 539 21.68 3.22 11.26
C GLU A 539 20.17 3.00 11.47
N ALA A 540 19.46 2.46 10.47
CA ALA A 540 18.05 2.11 10.54
C ALA A 540 17.86 0.60 10.69
N PHE A 541 16.98 0.19 11.61
CA PHE A 541 16.59 -1.19 11.87
C PHE A 541 15.07 -1.31 11.86
N LEU A 542 14.51 -2.13 10.98
CA LEU A 542 13.08 -2.24 10.72
C LEU A 542 12.53 -3.56 11.27
N VAL A 543 11.50 -3.46 12.10
CA VAL A 543 10.84 -4.60 12.75
C VAL A 543 9.40 -4.68 12.28
N GLY A 544 9.06 -5.75 11.56
CA GLY A 544 7.69 -6.03 11.11
C GLY A 544 6.92 -6.84 12.15
N PHE A 545 5.60 -6.68 12.16
CA PHE A 545 4.69 -7.48 12.99
C PHE A 545 3.70 -8.22 12.09
N THR A 546 3.19 -9.36 12.53
CA THR A 546 2.22 -10.14 11.74
C THR A 546 1.35 -11.01 12.64
N THR A 547 0.14 -11.32 12.17
CA THR A 547 -0.81 -12.20 12.88
C THR A 547 -1.65 -13.05 11.93
N TYR A 548 -1.90 -14.28 12.34
CA TYR A 548 -2.68 -15.23 11.55
C TYR A 548 -4.19 -15.03 11.73
N GLN A 549 -4.67 -14.85 12.96
CA GLN A 549 -6.10 -14.64 13.26
C GLN A 549 -6.30 -13.89 14.59
N GLY A 550 -7.56 -13.64 14.96
CA GLY A 550 -7.90 -13.10 16.27
C GLY A 550 -9.00 -12.05 16.20
N THR A 551 -8.84 -10.95 16.95
CA THR A 551 -9.74 -9.79 16.89
C THR A 551 -8.96 -8.48 16.74
N VAL A 552 -9.59 -7.49 16.13
CA VAL A 552 -9.02 -6.16 15.88
C VAL A 552 -10.05 -5.08 16.21
N THR A 553 -9.61 -3.95 16.77
CA THR A 553 -10.43 -2.74 16.85
C THR A 553 -10.31 -1.98 15.53
N ALA A 554 -11.40 -1.91 14.78
CA ALA A 554 -11.45 -1.23 13.49
C ALA A 554 -12.86 -0.67 13.23
N ALA A 555 -12.98 0.24 12.28
CA ALA A 555 -14.30 0.69 11.82
C ALA A 555 -14.69 -0.01 10.50
N SER A 556 -15.99 -0.12 10.25
CA SER A 556 -16.49 -0.60 8.95
C SER A 556 -16.43 0.47 7.85
N ASN A 557 -16.54 1.75 8.20
CA ASN A 557 -16.47 2.89 7.27
C ASN A 557 -15.56 3.98 7.83
N TRP A 558 -15.10 4.86 6.95
CA TRP A 558 -14.41 6.09 7.35
C TRP A 558 -15.32 6.93 8.26
N ASP A 559 -14.74 7.53 9.31
CA ASP A 559 -15.46 8.23 10.39
C ASP A 559 -16.50 7.37 11.15
N GLY A 560 -16.48 6.05 10.94
CA GLY A 560 -17.30 5.11 11.69
C GLY A 560 -16.84 4.93 13.14
N PRO A 561 -17.71 4.39 14.01
CA PRO A 561 -17.35 4.06 15.38
C PRO A 561 -16.31 2.94 15.44
N ALA A 562 -15.59 2.86 16.57
CA ALA A 562 -14.75 1.72 16.86
C ALA A 562 -15.61 0.47 17.09
N GLU A 563 -15.28 -0.62 16.40
CA GLU A 563 -15.92 -1.94 16.51
C GLU A 563 -14.84 -2.97 16.87
N ARG A 564 -15.22 -4.01 17.63
CA ARG A 564 -14.38 -5.19 17.84
C ARG A 564 -14.74 -6.21 16.76
N LYS A 565 -13.84 -6.44 15.81
CA LYS A 565 -14.07 -7.29 14.63
C LYS A 565 -13.22 -8.54 14.67
N ALA A 566 -13.72 -9.66 14.14
CA ALA A 566 -12.96 -10.89 14.03
C ALA A 566 -12.02 -10.81 12.81
N VAL A 567 -10.73 -11.01 13.05
CA VAL A 567 -9.74 -11.15 11.96
C VAL A 567 -9.85 -12.56 11.43
N ARG A 568 -10.17 -12.70 10.14
CA ARG A 568 -10.26 -14.01 9.48
C ARG A 568 -8.91 -14.75 9.59
N PRO A 569 -8.90 -16.10 9.62
CA PRO A 569 -7.67 -16.85 9.39
C PRO A 569 -6.99 -16.37 8.11
N ALA A 570 -5.66 -16.27 8.14
CA ALA A 570 -4.92 -15.73 7.02
C ALA A 570 -5.10 -16.56 5.75
N LEU A 571 -5.00 -15.87 4.61
CA LEU A 571 -5.18 -16.50 3.32
C LEU A 571 -4.13 -17.57 3.06
N ALA A 572 -4.55 -18.68 2.45
CA ALA A 572 -3.61 -19.69 1.99
C ALA A 572 -2.56 -19.03 1.06
N ARG A 573 -1.29 -19.41 1.22
CA ARG A 573 -0.15 -18.79 0.51
C ARG A 573 0.07 -17.32 0.87
N SER A 574 -0.10 -16.96 2.14
CA SER A 574 0.43 -15.72 2.73
C SER A 574 1.58 -16.03 3.70
N TYR A 575 2.35 -15.00 4.07
CA TYR A 575 3.38 -15.15 5.09
C TYR A 575 2.77 -15.54 6.44
N GLU A 576 1.65 -14.95 6.81
CA GLU A 576 0.92 -15.30 8.04
C GLU A 576 0.57 -16.80 8.08
N ALA A 577 0.08 -17.36 6.96
CA ALA A 577 -0.25 -18.79 6.89
C ALA A 577 0.99 -19.70 6.92
N LEU A 578 2.13 -19.24 6.38
CA LEU A 578 3.41 -19.94 6.48
C LEU A 578 3.93 -19.94 7.94
N LEU A 579 3.80 -18.80 8.62
CA LEU A 579 4.27 -18.61 9.98
C LEU A 579 3.38 -19.34 11.00
N HIS A 580 2.07 -19.40 10.77
CA HIS A 580 1.13 -20.24 11.53
C HIS A 580 1.52 -21.73 11.53
N ALA A 581 2.15 -22.22 10.46
CA ALA A 581 2.59 -23.61 10.37
C ALA A 581 3.86 -23.90 11.20
N VAL A 582 4.53 -22.87 11.74
CA VAL A 582 5.65 -23.03 12.68
C VAL A 582 5.06 -23.39 14.06
N PRO A 583 5.56 -24.42 14.75
CA PRO A 583 5.00 -24.86 16.04
C PRO A 583 5.44 -23.94 17.20
N ALA A 584 5.03 -22.67 17.13
CA ALA A 584 5.21 -21.63 18.13
C ALA A 584 4.15 -20.53 17.94
N ASP A 585 3.38 -20.23 18.97
CA ASP A 585 2.26 -19.28 18.87
C ASP A 585 2.72 -17.81 18.84
N ARG A 586 3.88 -17.52 19.46
CA ARG A 586 4.48 -16.17 19.53
C ARG A 586 5.99 -16.27 19.42
N PHE A 587 6.58 -15.57 18.47
CA PHE A 587 8.03 -15.65 18.24
C PHE A 587 8.58 -14.44 17.48
N GLN A 588 9.90 -14.26 17.57
CA GLN A 588 10.68 -13.40 16.69
C GLN A 588 11.51 -14.24 15.69
N LEU A 589 11.79 -13.65 14.53
CA LEU A 589 12.57 -14.25 13.45
C LEU A 589 13.51 -13.21 12.84
N ASP A 590 14.82 -13.46 12.87
CA ASP A 590 15.83 -12.61 12.23
C ASP A 590 15.86 -12.85 10.72
N LEU A 591 15.42 -11.85 9.96
CA LEU A 591 15.28 -11.95 8.52
C LEU A 591 16.58 -11.69 7.77
N ARG A 592 17.61 -11.15 8.44
CA ARG A 592 18.90 -10.81 7.82
C ARG A 592 19.75 -12.05 7.55
N GLY A 593 19.62 -13.07 8.40
CA GLY A 593 20.34 -14.34 8.28
C GLY A 593 19.54 -15.44 7.56
N ASP A 594 18.23 -15.49 7.81
CA ASP A 594 17.36 -16.60 7.39
C ASP A 594 16.40 -16.25 6.25
N GLY A 595 16.54 -15.06 5.66
CA GLY A 595 15.74 -14.60 4.53
C GLY A 595 15.80 -15.52 3.29
N GLU A 596 16.85 -16.33 3.14
CA GLU A 596 16.94 -17.33 2.05
C GLU A 596 15.96 -18.50 2.22
N ALA A 597 15.49 -18.77 3.44
CA ALA A 597 14.51 -19.82 3.70
C ALA A 597 13.08 -19.38 3.39
N LEU A 598 12.82 -18.07 3.30
CA LEU A 598 11.49 -17.53 3.02
C LEU A 598 11.23 -17.44 1.50
N PRO A 599 9.99 -17.67 1.05
CA PRO A 599 9.61 -17.35 -0.32
C PRO A 599 9.83 -15.86 -0.60
N ARG A 600 10.51 -15.52 -1.69
CA ARG A 600 10.82 -14.12 -2.05
C ARG A 600 9.61 -13.25 -2.41
N ARG A 601 8.45 -13.86 -2.64
CA ARG A 601 7.24 -13.09 -2.97
C ARG A 601 6.01 -13.87 -2.54
N LEU A 602 5.36 -13.39 -1.50
CA LEU A 602 4.15 -13.97 -0.94
C LEU A 602 3.21 -12.86 -0.49
N LEU A 603 1.94 -13.19 -0.24
CA LEU A 603 0.98 -12.22 0.29
C LEU A 603 1.36 -11.83 1.73
N GLU A 604 1.32 -10.54 2.03
CA GLU A 604 1.46 -9.94 3.36
C GLU A 604 0.16 -9.23 3.73
N ARG A 605 -0.32 -9.46 4.96
CA ARG A 605 -1.52 -8.82 5.49
C ARG A 605 -1.21 -7.43 6.05
N ALA A 606 -2.09 -6.47 5.76
CA ALA A 606 -2.04 -5.10 6.25
C ALA A 606 -3.46 -4.56 6.51
N ILE A 607 -3.86 -4.49 7.79
CA ILE A 607 -5.18 -4.04 8.21
C ILE A 607 -5.10 -2.60 8.73
N GLY A 608 -5.62 -1.64 7.96
CA GLY A 608 -5.69 -0.26 8.39
C GLY A 608 -6.73 0.00 9.49
N VAL A 609 -7.13 1.27 9.61
CA VAL A 609 -8.18 1.71 10.56
C VAL A 609 -9.58 1.24 10.17
N ILE A 610 -9.74 0.85 8.90
CA ILE A 610 -10.94 0.21 8.37
C ILE A 610 -10.62 -1.27 8.13
N TYR A 611 -11.50 -2.15 8.58
CA TYR A 611 -11.42 -3.58 8.29
C TYR A 611 -12.76 -4.11 7.79
N ARG A 612 -12.74 -4.73 6.61
CA ARG A 612 -13.89 -5.40 5.99
C ARG A 612 -13.52 -6.85 5.65
N PRO A 613 -13.96 -7.83 6.45
CA PRO A 613 -13.67 -9.25 6.20
C PRO A 613 -14.10 -9.71 4.80
N GLU A 614 -15.13 -9.10 4.22
CA GLU A 614 -15.72 -9.45 2.93
C GLU A 614 -14.81 -9.10 1.75
N THR A 615 -13.97 -8.06 1.90
CA THR A 615 -13.07 -7.58 0.84
C THR A 615 -11.59 -7.80 1.17
N GLU A 616 -11.28 -8.57 2.21
CA GLU A 616 -9.95 -8.63 2.83
C GLU A 616 -8.81 -8.88 1.85
N ARG A 617 -8.95 -9.84 0.92
CA ARG A 617 -7.93 -10.10 -0.10
C ARG A 617 -7.63 -8.89 -0.98
N ALA A 618 -8.63 -8.08 -1.30
CA ALA A 618 -8.49 -6.93 -2.18
C ALA A 618 -7.99 -5.68 -1.43
N SER A 619 -8.45 -5.48 -0.20
CA SER A 619 -8.20 -4.24 0.56
C SER A 619 -7.05 -4.33 1.57
N HIS A 620 -6.68 -5.54 2.01
CA HIS A 620 -5.78 -5.76 3.16
C HIS A 620 -4.62 -6.70 2.87
N TYR A 621 -4.35 -7.00 1.60
CA TYR A 621 -3.22 -7.82 1.18
C TYR A 621 -2.51 -7.22 -0.03
N PHE A 622 -1.18 -7.35 -0.03
CA PHE A 622 -0.31 -7.08 -1.17
C PHE A 622 0.80 -8.13 -1.21
N HIS A 623 1.53 -8.27 -2.32
CA HIS A 623 2.72 -9.12 -2.30
C HIS A 623 3.94 -8.35 -1.79
N ALA A 624 4.75 -9.04 -1.00
CA ALA A 624 6.01 -8.53 -0.47
C ALA A 624 7.10 -9.60 -0.51
N ASP A 625 8.35 -9.15 -0.49
CA ASP A 625 9.53 -9.90 -0.07
C ASP A 625 9.82 -9.52 1.39
N LEU A 626 9.39 -10.35 2.33
CA LEU A 626 9.43 -10.01 3.75
C LEU A 626 10.86 -9.77 4.25
N ALA A 627 11.83 -10.54 3.73
CA ALA A 627 13.23 -10.45 4.12
C ALA A 627 13.93 -9.21 3.55
N ALA A 628 13.45 -8.68 2.42
CA ALA A 628 13.91 -7.39 1.92
C ALA A 628 13.19 -6.21 2.60
N GLN A 629 11.97 -6.43 3.09
CA GLN A 629 11.14 -5.40 3.70
C GLN A 629 11.57 -5.06 5.14
N PHE A 630 11.89 -6.07 5.96
CA PHE A 630 12.22 -5.90 7.39
C PHE A 630 13.54 -6.59 7.77
N ASP A 631 14.16 -6.14 8.85
CA ASP A 631 15.34 -6.78 9.44
C ASP A 631 14.95 -7.89 10.43
N MET A 632 13.86 -7.69 11.17
CA MET A 632 13.30 -8.66 12.12
C MET A 632 11.79 -8.73 11.95
N LEU A 633 11.20 -9.89 12.23
CA LEU A 633 9.76 -10.08 12.28
C LEU A 633 9.32 -10.59 13.66
N LEU A 634 8.25 -10.03 14.21
CA LEU A 634 7.52 -10.60 15.35
C LEU A 634 6.17 -11.15 14.87
N HIS A 635 5.91 -12.41 15.17
CA HIS A 635 4.66 -13.09 14.80
C HIS A 635 3.86 -13.48 16.05
N PHE A 636 2.54 -13.26 15.97
CA PHE A 636 1.56 -13.61 16.98
C PHE A 636 0.39 -14.34 16.31
N ASP A 637 0.28 -15.64 16.54
CA ASP A 637 -0.67 -16.48 15.81
C ASP A 637 -2.13 -16.06 16.06
N GLU A 638 -2.46 -15.80 17.32
CA GLU A 638 -3.76 -15.27 17.74
C GLU A 638 -3.60 -13.94 18.50
N THR A 639 -4.38 -12.94 18.10
CA THR A 639 -4.33 -11.59 18.67
C THR A 639 -5.69 -11.06 19.13
N ARG A 640 -5.69 -9.98 19.93
CA ARG A 640 -6.89 -9.38 20.51
C ARG A 640 -7.05 -7.93 20.10
N ALA A 641 -8.30 -7.48 20.04
CA ALA A 641 -8.63 -6.09 19.76
C ALA A 641 -8.10 -5.16 20.87
N VAL A 642 -7.38 -4.10 20.49
CA VAL A 642 -6.89 -3.08 21.42
C VAL A 642 -8.07 -2.33 22.05
N GLU A 643 -8.04 -2.15 23.35
CA GLU A 643 -9.15 -1.54 24.08
C GLU A 643 -9.14 0.00 23.97
N PRO A 644 -10.13 0.63 23.29
CA PRO A 644 -10.24 2.09 23.23
C PRO A 644 -10.59 2.67 24.60
N LEU A 645 -10.23 3.94 24.84
CA LEU A 645 -10.69 4.65 26.05
C LEU A 645 -12.20 4.89 26.03
N GLU A 646 -12.75 5.27 24.88
CA GLU A 646 -14.19 5.39 24.65
C GLU A 646 -14.77 4.10 24.04
N ARG A 647 -15.22 3.18 24.90
CA ARG A 647 -15.95 1.98 24.44
C ARG A 647 -17.35 2.35 23.94
N SER A 648 -17.65 1.99 22.70
CA SER A 648 -19.01 2.08 22.14
C SER A 648 -19.80 0.83 22.50
N SER A 649 -21.14 0.92 22.52
CA SER A 649 -22.00 -0.26 22.68
C SER A 649 -21.77 -1.32 21.60
N GLN A 650 -21.35 -0.90 20.40
CA GLN A 650 -20.97 -1.80 19.30
C GLN A 650 -19.65 -2.52 19.59
N TRP A 651 -18.68 -1.83 20.20
CA TRP A 651 -17.41 -2.43 20.59
C TRP A 651 -17.58 -3.48 21.70
N ASP A 652 -18.43 -3.22 22.69
CA ASP A 652 -18.74 -4.18 23.76
C ASP A 652 -19.57 -5.37 23.26
N ALA A 653 -20.48 -5.15 22.30
CA ALA A 653 -21.23 -6.23 21.66
C ALA A 653 -20.34 -7.16 20.82
N GLY A 654 -19.28 -6.61 20.21
CA GLY A 654 -18.46 -7.31 19.22
C GLY A 654 -19.21 -7.59 17.92
N GLU A 655 -18.56 -8.27 16.97
CA GLU A 655 -19.29 -8.90 15.87
C GLU A 655 -20.23 -9.98 16.44
N LEU A 656 -21.55 -9.78 16.27
CA LEU A 656 -22.54 -10.81 16.55
C LEU A 656 -22.16 -12.05 15.73
N ALA A 657 -21.96 -13.19 16.41
CA ALA A 657 -21.75 -14.46 15.73
C ALA A 657 -22.85 -14.64 14.68
N GLU A 658 -22.47 -14.89 13.42
CA GLU A 658 -23.42 -15.26 12.38
C GLU A 658 -24.26 -16.41 12.92
N THR A 659 -25.53 -16.14 13.17
CA THR A 659 -26.50 -17.15 13.57
C THR A 659 -26.83 -17.98 12.34
N TYR A 660 -25.92 -18.87 11.97
CA TYR A 660 -26.25 -20.00 11.09
C TYR A 660 -26.97 -21.07 11.92
N PRO A 661 -28.19 -21.48 11.56
CA PRO A 661 -28.88 -22.53 12.28
C PRO A 661 -28.20 -23.87 11.95
N PHE A 662 -27.56 -24.49 12.94
CA PHE A 662 -27.33 -25.93 12.91
C PHE A 662 -28.70 -26.61 13.06
N GLY A 663 -29.23 -27.09 11.94
CA GLY A 663 -30.36 -28.01 11.91
C GLY A 663 -29.89 -29.43 12.20
N VAL A 664 -30.56 -30.04 13.20
CA VAL A 664 -30.42 -31.38 13.78
C VAL A 664 -30.31 -32.51 12.78
#